data_AF-A0A2A2QSF3-F1
#
_entry.id   AF-A0A2A2QSF3-F1
#
_cell.length_a   1.000
_cell.length_b   1.000
_cell.length_c   1.000
_cell.angle_alpha   90.00
_cell.angle_beta   90.00
_cell.angle_gamma   90.00
#
_symmetry.space_group_name_H-M   'P 1'
#
loop_
_entity.id
_entity.type
_entity.pdbx_description
1 polymer ?
#
loop_
_entity_poly.entity_id
_entity_poly.type
_entity_poly.pdbx_seq_one_letter_code
_entity_poly.pdbx_strand_id
1 'polypeptide(L)'
;MRRAGTRQKLKLRQLAAHSRRLACAVGDSFARLVLRRLILVSIALLAAYPHATGQTPNAQPEVQYESSSVDFTTGETVFTKASLSDGPSLLTADEISYNFITNVATANGNVTLTRGPQRLIAQKLIYQRGTASFTAESIRVGSYPFYVSGATASGTVDEISVSSATVTFREPGRWQPTVQSGRLFYAPGRDLRSEDTRFGLGRNQPIPLPRIQQNLNEPLLSYVSATAGYRQFLGAYLEAGLRVPVAAGVKIGADIGFYTARGLMAGPSASYIGENDGQNLRGLFRSGYIRDSGDKLTDVLRRPVPEDRSHAEWQHTQRFTENLTLAAHFNLWSDSEVIRDFRPRTFFPVQAPNNFIESLYTGHNYSISLFARLQPNSFESVQERLPELRYDLFPSAIGHGIYQRAQASVVSLRERPPGAIAPRLASDRADAYYALNRPFTPREWLTVTPTAGARVTHYSNPAGASEASRRYTRALGEVGVDAALRASATYAYKNPQWKIDGLRHLVTPKLSYRYIPQGDLGRRFIPGIDRREPLTSYLRPLGLGEQRSIDDLRATNTLRLGLDNTLQTRDATYGSRDLLLFNNAVDFRFHRGPGERDFSAVHTEIALMPAPWLQFDLYESFTPHTGTLQELNTGITLRDGDAWSLRFATNFLRRESEDYRIEGRIHLNETYDALARFQYDARERRLNEQAYGLVQNLDNTWLVEYVVSVYSGRRRENGFGFNVQVAARNF
;
A
#
# COMPACT_ATOMS: atom_id res chain seq x y z
N MET A 1 1.89 53.67 -49.39
CA MET A 1 2.98 54.27 -48.59
C MET A 1 3.34 53.30 -47.46
N ARG A 2 4.58 52.77 -47.48
CA ARG A 2 5.45 52.16 -46.42
C ARG A 2 4.78 51.61 -45.12
N ARG A 3 5.09 50.44 -44.55
CA ARG A 3 6.18 49.44 -44.68
C ARG A 3 5.75 48.14 -43.95
N ALA A 4 6.24 46.98 -44.42
CA ALA A 4 6.11 45.62 -43.84
C ALA A 4 6.82 45.47 -42.46
N GLY A 5 6.43 44.61 -41.51
CA GLY A 5 6.42 43.13 -41.43
C GLY A 5 6.41 42.78 -39.90
N THR A 6 6.03 41.63 -39.32
CA THR A 6 6.32 40.24 -39.68
C THR A 6 5.49 39.28 -38.77
N ARG A 7 5.12 38.13 -39.34
CA ARG A 7 4.51 36.87 -38.84
C ARG A 7 4.53 36.53 -37.33
N GLN A 8 3.40 36.01 -36.83
CA GLN A 8 3.36 34.96 -35.79
C GLN A 8 2.43 33.81 -36.18
N LYS A 9 2.95 32.58 -36.04
CA LYS A 9 2.34 31.29 -36.36
C LYS A 9 1.29 30.91 -35.30
N LEU A 10 0.04 30.64 -35.70
CA LEU A 10 -0.92 29.90 -34.87
C LEU A 10 -0.55 28.41 -34.87
N LYS A 11 -0.22 27.88 -33.68
CA LYS A 11 -0.15 26.43 -33.43
C LYS A 11 -1.56 25.91 -33.10
N LEU A 12 -2.05 24.96 -33.90
CA LEU A 12 -3.15 24.07 -33.54
C LEU A 12 -2.83 23.36 -32.21
N ARG A 13 -3.71 23.46 -31.21
CA ARG A 13 -3.72 22.58 -30.05
C ARG A 13 -4.75 21.47 -30.27
N GLN A 14 -4.24 20.24 -30.31
CA GLN A 14 -5.01 19.00 -30.26
C GLN A 14 -5.84 18.93 -28.96
N LEU A 15 -7.14 18.66 -29.10
CA LEU A 15 -8.04 18.30 -28.01
C LEU A 15 -7.75 16.85 -27.60
N ALA A 16 -7.04 16.68 -26.50
CA ALA A 16 -6.82 15.38 -25.87
C ALA A 16 -8.03 14.97 -25.01
N ALA A 17 -8.54 13.78 -25.28
CA ALA A 17 -9.60 13.11 -24.54
C ALA A 17 -9.26 13.04 -23.03
N HIS A 18 -10.10 13.65 -22.20
CA HIS A 18 -10.02 13.50 -20.75
C HIS A 18 -10.73 12.21 -20.32
N SER A 19 -9.94 11.22 -19.94
CA SER A 19 -10.39 10.07 -19.15
C SER A 19 -10.74 10.56 -17.73
N ARG A 20 -12.01 10.46 -17.35
CA ARG A 20 -12.46 10.71 -15.98
C ARG A 20 -11.97 9.55 -15.09
N ARG A 21 -10.93 9.80 -14.30
CA ARG A 21 -10.55 8.96 -13.17
C ARG A 21 -11.43 9.32 -11.97
N LEU A 22 -12.08 8.32 -11.39
CA LEU A 22 -12.67 8.38 -10.06
C LEU A 22 -11.54 8.60 -9.05
N ALA A 23 -11.62 9.71 -8.32
CA ALA A 23 -10.63 10.11 -7.33
C ALA A 23 -11.07 9.63 -5.95
N CYS A 24 -10.36 8.63 -5.43
CA CYS A 24 -10.01 8.55 -4.02
C CYS A 24 -8.53 8.20 -3.97
N ALA A 25 -7.70 9.21 -4.24
CA ALA A 25 -6.30 9.20 -3.91
C ALA A 25 -6.14 10.30 -2.85
N VAL A 26 -5.85 9.88 -1.62
CA VAL A 26 -5.34 10.79 -0.58
C VAL A 26 -4.15 11.52 -1.19
N GLY A 27 -4.26 12.84 -1.25
CA GLY A 27 -3.40 13.70 -2.06
C GLY A 27 -1.97 13.69 -1.56
N ASP A 28 -1.15 12.83 -2.15
CA ASP A 28 0.30 12.80 -1.97
C ASP A 28 0.97 13.48 -3.16
N SER A 29 0.64 14.76 -3.41
CA SER A 29 1.26 15.58 -4.47
C SER A 29 0.79 17.04 -4.48
N PHE A 30 1.11 17.80 -3.42
CA PHE A 30 1.25 19.27 -3.55
C PHE A 30 2.45 19.85 -2.78
N ALA A 31 3.44 19.03 -2.41
CA ALA A 31 4.68 19.51 -1.80
C ALA A 31 5.87 18.60 -2.15
N ARG A 32 6.20 18.44 -3.45
CA ARG A 32 7.37 17.63 -3.87
C ARG A 32 8.40 18.36 -4.73
N LEU A 33 8.36 19.71 -4.80
CA LEU A 33 9.36 20.48 -5.56
C LEU A 33 10.02 21.66 -4.82
N VAL A 34 9.87 21.75 -3.49
CA VAL A 34 10.63 22.72 -2.67
C VAL A 34 11.34 22.07 -1.46
N LEU A 35 11.11 20.78 -1.18
CA LEU A 35 11.65 20.09 -0.01
C LEU A 35 13.01 19.41 -0.26
N ARG A 36 13.97 20.10 -0.89
CA ARG A 36 15.27 19.51 -1.29
C ARG A 36 16.51 20.15 -0.69
N ARG A 37 16.38 21.10 0.23
CA ARG A 37 17.48 21.66 1.00
C ARG A 37 16.88 22.12 2.31
N LEU A 38 17.11 21.42 3.42
CA LEU A 38 16.91 21.92 4.80
C LEU A 38 17.11 20.74 5.77
N ILE A 39 18.35 20.29 5.91
CA ILE A 39 18.76 19.50 7.07
C ILE A 39 20.02 20.16 7.64
N LEU A 40 19.83 20.89 8.74
CA LEU A 40 20.83 21.37 9.71
C LEU A 40 22.09 22.01 9.12
N VAL A 41 22.04 23.34 8.93
CA VAL A 41 23.16 24.17 8.46
C VAL A 41 23.39 25.37 9.41
N SER A 42 23.01 25.24 10.68
CA SER A 42 22.81 26.42 11.55
C SER A 42 23.92 26.69 12.54
N ILE A 43 25.03 25.95 12.53
CA ILE A 43 26.15 26.24 13.44
C ILE A 43 27.45 26.62 12.71
N ALA A 44 27.41 26.75 11.39
CA ALA A 44 28.60 27.11 10.64
C ALA A 44 28.38 28.12 9.51
N LEU A 45 27.14 28.57 9.29
CA LEU A 45 26.84 29.59 8.28
C LEU A 45 26.91 31.03 8.82
N LEU A 46 27.70 31.26 9.87
CA LEU A 46 28.05 32.59 10.40
C LEU A 46 29.38 33.15 9.84
N ALA A 47 29.98 32.52 8.81
CA ALA A 47 31.26 33.00 8.23
C ALA A 47 31.45 32.87 6.71
N ALA A 48 30.49 32.36 5.93
CA ALA A 48 30.67 32.23 4.48
C ALA A 48 29.63 33.04 3.69
N TYR A 49 29.95 34.32 3.43
CA TYR A 49 29.47 35.02 2.23
C TYR A 49 30.45 34.67 1.09
N PRO A 50 29.95 34.14 -0.04
CA PRO A 50 30.03 34.95 -1.25
C PRO A 50 28.68 35.00 -1.99
N HIS A 51 28.46 36.16 -2.61
CA HIS A 51 27.27 36.53 -3.37
C HIS A 51 26.77 35.47 -4.36
N ALA A 52 25.49 35.09 -4.28
CA ALA A 52 24.64 34.89 -5.46
C ALA A 52 23.14 34.76 -5.11
N THR A 53 22.43 35.84 -5.46
CA THR A 53 21.06 35.94 -6.00
C THR A 53 19.87 35.37 -5.22
N GLY A 54 19.05 36.29 -4.71
CA GLY A 54 17.61 36.18 -4.95
C GLY A 54 16.65 36.47 -3.80
N GLN A 55 16.90 37.45 -2.92
CA GLN A 55 15.86 38.21 -2.19
C GLN A 55 16.51 39.37 -1.39
N THR A 56 16.00 40.59 -1.60
CA THR A 56 16.20 41.88 -0.87
C THR A 56 17.58 42.22 -0.24
N PRO A 57 18.21 43.35 -0.64
CA PRO A 57 19.53 43.77 -0.15
C PRO A 57 19.45 44.51 1.21
N ASN A 58 20.48 44.32 2.04
CA ASN A 58 20.84 45.14 3.21
C ASN A 58 19.86 45.16 4.41
N ALA A 59 19.72 44.04 5.12
CA ALA A 59 19.64 44.14 6.58
C ALA A 59 21.05 43.91 7.11
N GLN A 60 21.72 44.95 7.61
CA GLN A 60 22.92 44.73 8.41
C GLN A 60 22.51 43.94 9.66
N PRO A 61 23.38 43.08 10.21
CA PRO A 61 23.11 42.42 11.48
C PRO A 61 22.75 43.48 12.53
N GLU A 62 21.53 43.42 13.05
CA GLU A 62 21.04 44.34 14.07
C GLU A 62 21.35 43.75 15.44
N VAL A 63 22.04 44.52 16.28
CA VAL A 63 22.36 44.14 17.66
C VAL A 63 21.60 45.06 18.60
N GLN A 64 20.70 44.49 19.39
CA GLN A 64 20.06 45.16 20.51
C GLN A 64 20.74 44.68 21.79
N TYR A 65 20.99 45.58 22.74
CA TYR A 65 21.72 45.30 23.97
C TYR A 65 21.33 46.30 25.05
N GLU A 66 21.50 45.92 26.32
CA GLU A 66 21.26 46.81 27.47
C GLU A 66 22.48 47.70 27.74
N SER A 67 23.69 47.14 27.65
CA SER A 67 24.93 47.90 27.76
C SER A 67 26.03 47.28 26.91
N SER A 68 27.02 48.08 26.53
CA SER A 68 28.17 47.64 25.73
C SER A 68 29.48 48.22 26.26
N SER A 69 30.55 47.43 26.26
CA SER A 69 31.91 47.90 26.53
C SER A 69 32.86 47.47 25.42
N VAL A 70 33.78 48.36 25.04
CA VAL A 70 34.80 48.09 24.02
C VAL A 70 36.17 48.31 24.63
N ASP A 71 37.01 47.27 24.60
CA ASP A 71 38.41 47.35 24.96
C ASP A 71 39.25 47.30 23.67
N PHE A 72 39.80 48.45 23.28
CA PHE A 72 40.63 48.58 22.08
C PHE A 72 42.03 47.96 22.21
N THR A 73 42.50 47.71 23.43
CA THR A 73 43.81 47.08 23.70
C THR A 73 43.77 45.56 23.55
N THR A 74 42.72 44.92 24.05
CA THR A 74 42.50 43.46 23.90
C THR A 74 41.70 43.11 22.64
N GLY A 75 41.06 44.12 22.03
CA GLY A 75 40.23 43.99 20.84
C GLY A 75 38.87 43.34 21.10
N GLU A 76 38.40 43.34 22.35
CA GLU A 76 37.15 42.72 22.79
C GLU A 76 36.00 43.74 22.88
N THR A 77 34.86 43.39 22.29
CA THR A 77 33.60 44.11 22.44
C THR A 77 32.60 43.21 23.16
N VAL A 78 32.02 43.67 24.26
CA VAL A 78 31.06 42.90 25.08
C VAL A 78 29.72 43.61 25.09
N PHE A 79 28.64 42.86 24.86
CA PHE A 79 27.25 43.31 24.93
C PHE A 79 26.50 42.52 26.00
N THR A 80 25.80 43.19 26.91
CA THR A 80 24.99 42.53 27.95
C THR A 80 23.50 42.52 27.60
N LYS A 81 22.80 41.44 27.97
CA LYS A 81 21.42 41.11 27.59
C LYS A 81 21.16 41.39 26.11
N ALA A 82 21.99 40.79 25.27
CA ALA A 82 22.09 41.14 23.86
C ALA A 82 21.28 40.19 22.98
N SER A 83 20.65 40.76 21.96
CA SER A 83 20.05 40.03 20.84
C SER A 83 20.66 40.48 19.52
N LEU A 84 21.19 39.54 18.76
CA LEU A 84 21.74 39.71 17.42
C LEU A 84 20.78 39.07 16.41
N SER A 85 20.21 39.87 15.50
CA SER A 85 19.42 39.37 14.38
C SER A 85 20.16 39.56 13.06
N ASP A 86 20.32 38.47 12.31
CA ASP A 86 20.96 38.44 10.99
C ASP A 86 20.11 37.58 10.02
N GLY A 87 19.38 38.26 9.12
CA GLY A 87 18.43 37.65 8.21
C GLY A 87 17.38 36.80 8.96
N PRO A 88 17.22 35.49 8.65
CA PRO A 88 16.27 34.61 9.33
C PRO A 88 16.77 34.05 10.67
N SER A 89 17.90 34.52 11.19
CA SER A 89 18.54 34.01 12.40
C SER A 89 18.48 35.03 13.54
N LEU A 90 18.12 34.58 14.75
CA LEU A 90 18.08 35.38 15.97
C LEU A 90 18.89 34.69 17.06
N LEU A 91 19.93 35.35 17.55
CA LEU A 91 20.74 34.93 18.69
C LEU A 91 20.43 35.83 19.89
N THR A 92 20.13 35.26 21.05
CA THR A 92 19.96 36.00 22.31
C THR A 92 20.83 35.37 23.39
N ALA A 93 21.47 36.18 24.25
CA ALA A 93 22.25 35.69 25.40
C ALA A 93 22.34 36.75 26.51
N ASP A 94 22.73 36.33 27.71
CA ASP A 94 23.00 37.25 28.83
C ASP A 94 24.24 38.12 28.52
N GLU A 95 25.22 37.57 27.79
CA GLU A 95 26.41 38.27 27.32
C GLU A 95 26.80 37.78 25.91
N ILE A 96 27.10 38.69 25.00
CA ILE A 96 27.70 38.40 23.68
C ILE A 96 28.99 39.21 23.57
N SER A 97 30.13 38.54 23.51
CA SER A 97 31.42 39.17 23.22
C SER A 97 31.94 38.83 21.83
N TYR A 98 32.67 39.76 21.23
CA TYR A 98 33.35 39.60 19.95
C TYR A 98 34.76 40.17 20.03
N ASN A 99 35.75 39.34 19.74
CA ASN A 99 37.14 39.78 19.64
C ASN A 99 37.51 39.93 18.16
N PHE A 100 37.74 41.17 17.71
CA PHE A 100 38.02 41.46 16.30
C PHE A 100 39.47 41.13 15.88
N ILE A 101 40.39 40.92 16.83
CA ILE A 101 41.78 40.50 16.56
C ILE A 101 41.82 38.99 16.28
N THR A 102 41.17 38.20 17.14
CA THR A 102 41.15 36.73 17.04
C THR A 102 40.00 36.19 16.17
N ASN A 103 39.06 37.05 15.77
CA ASN A 103 37.84 36.68 15.03
C ASN A 103 36.98 35.62 15.75
N VAL A 104 36.91 35.72 17.08
CA VAL A 104 36.12 34.83 17.94
C VAL A 104 34.92 35.57 18.51
N ALA A 105 33.73 35.02 18.33
CA ALA A 105 32.51 35.46 19.01
C ALA A 105 32.17 34.48 20.14
N THR A 106 31.81 34.97 21.31
CA THR A 106 31.38 34.16 22.46
C THR A 106 30.03 34.67 22.94
N ALA A 107 29.04 33.79 23.00
CA ALA A 107 27.78 34.05 23.71
C ALA A 107 27.76 33.23 25.00
N ASN A 108 27.40 33.86 26.11
CA ASN A 108 27.43 33.27 27.44
C ASN A 108 26.15 33.59 28.21
N GLY A 109 25.61 32.58 28.91
CA GLY A 109 24.36 32.67 29.66
C GLY A 109 23.11 32.68 28.77
N ASN A 110 22.17 31.76 29.05
CA ASN A 110 20.86 31.64 28.38
C ASN A 110 20.89 31.76 26.84
N VAL A 111 21.93 31.23 26.21
CA VAL A 111 22.14 31.37 24.76
C VAL A 111 21.03 30.67 24.02
N THR A 112 20.28 31.41 23.21
CA THR A 112 19.23 30.88 22.32
C THR A 112 19.51 31.34 20.90
N LEU A 113 19.69 30.39 19.99
CA LEU A 113 19.83 30.64 18.56
C LEU A 113 18.62 30.04 17.83
N THR A 114 17.82 30.89 17.18
CA THR A 114 16.64 30.48 16.41
C THR A 114 16.86 30.76 14.93
N ARG A 115 16.59 29.78 14.06
CA ARG A 115 16.69 29.94 12.60
C ARG A 115 15.64 29.08 11.90
N GLY A 116 14.66 29.71 11.26
CA GLY A 116 13.55 29.01 10.62
C GLY A 116 12.83 28.08 11.62
N PRO A 117 12.64 26.77 11.33
CA PRO A 117 12.00 25.82 12.23
C PRO A 117 12.92 25.26 13.35
N GLN A 118 14.17 25.73 13.43
CA GLN A 118 15.20 25.17 14.31
C GLN A 118 15.50 26.10 15.48
N ARG A 119 15.71 25.52 16.67
CA ARG A 119 16.12 26.26 17.87
C ARG A 119 17.22 25.53 18.61
N LEU A 120 18.33 26.21 18.87
CA LEU A 120 19.44 25.77 19.72
C LEU A 120 19.41 26.57 21.03
N ILE A 121 19.57 25.90 22.16
CA ILE A 121 19.73 26.47 23.48
C ILE A 121 21.05 25.94 24.05
N ALA A 122 21.87 26.81 24.64
CA ALA A 122 23.17 26.45 25.23
C ALA A 122 23.49 27.36 26.43
N GLN A 123 24.44 26.94 27.27
CA GLN A 123 24.99 27.81 28.31
C GLN A 123 26.08 28.72 27.76
N LYS A 124 26.88 28.21 26.83
CA LYS A 124 27.96 28.93 26.17
C LYS A 124 28.05 28.50 24.71
N LEU A 125 28.32 29.45 23.83
CA LEU A 125 28.55 29.23 22.40
C LEU A 125 29.75 30.06 21.96
N ILE A 126 30.80 29.40 21.50
CA ILE A 126 32.00 30.01 20.93
C ILE A 126 31.98 29.76 19.43
N TYR A 127 32.14 30.81 18.64
CA TYR A 127 32.18 30.76 17.18
C TYR A 127 33.46 31.39 16.65
N GLN A 128 34.23 30.62 15.89
CA GLN A 128 35.43 31.07 15.21
C GLN A 128 35.11 31.36 13.75
N ARG A 129 35.16 32.64 13.38
CA ARG A 129 34.78 33.08 12.04
C ARG A 129 35.81 32.67 10.99
N GLY A 130 37.10 32.61 11.33
CA GLY A 130 38.16 32.26 10.37
C GLY A 130 38.06 30.83 9.81
N THR A 131 37.66 29.87 10.65
CA THR A 131 37.53 28.44 10.30
C THR A 131 36.08 27.99 10.16
N ALA A 132 35.11 28.89 10.36
CA ALA A 132 33.69 28.59 10.45
C ALA A 132 33.36 27.46 11.45
N SER A 133 34.16 27.33 12.51
CA SER A 133 34.00 26.31 13.54
C SER A 133 33.32 26.85 14.78
N PHE A 134 32.64 25.98 15.51
CA PHE A 134 31.97 26.35 16.75
C PHE A 134 32.20 25.32 17.85
N THR A 135 32.01 25.77 19.08
CA THR A 135 31.91 24.93 20.27
C THR A 135 30.77 25.45 21.14
N ALA A 136 29.89 24.57 21.60
CA ALA A 136 28.77 24.90 22.45
C ALA A 136 28.70 23.94 23.63
N GLU A 137 28.28 24.45 24.79
CA GLU A 137 28.19 23.70 26.05
C GLU A 137 26.73 23.59 26.52
N SER A 138 26.38 22.43 27.07
CA SER A 138 25.03 22.10 27.57
C SER A 138 23.94 22.33 26.50
N ILE A 139 24.14 21.74 25.32
CA ILE A 139 23.30 22.02 24.16
C ILE A 139 21.94 21.31 24.22
N ARG A 140 20.92 21.98 23.71
CA ARG A 140 19.61 21.43 23.36
C ARG A 140 19.16 21.99 22.02
N VAL A 141 18.91 21.12 21.05
CA VAL A 141 18.51 21.46 19.69
C VAL A 141 17.14 20.84 19.41
N GLY A 142 16.19 21.63 18.93
CA GLY A 142 14.87 21.16 18.50
C GLY A 142 14.62 21.47 17.03
N SER A 143 14.14 20.48 16.27
CA SER A 143 13.64 20.62 14.90
C SER A 143 12.66 19.47 14.63
N TYR A 144 11.37 19.76 14.51
CA TYR A 144 10.35 18.72 14.36
C TYR A 144 10.71 17.70 13.24
N PRO A 145 10.62 16.38 13.51
CA PRO A 145 10.17 15.74 14.75
C PRO A 145 11.28 15.41 15.74
N PHE A 146 12.53 15.86 15.59
CA PHE A 146 13.65 15.43 16.44
C PHE A 146 14.11 16.49 17.46
N TYR A 147 14.47 16.02 18.64
CA TYR A 147 15.07 16.82 19.71
C TYR A 147 16.38 16.20 20.16
N VAL A 148 17.44 16.98 20.26
CA VAL A 148 18.79 16.51 20.61
C VAL A 148 19.30 17.29 21.81
N SER A 149 19.87 16.63 22.80
CA SER A 149 20.62 17.27 23.88
C SER A 149 22.00 16.66 24.03
N GLY A 150 22.99 17.41 24.51
CA GLY A 150 24.35 16.92 24.69
C GLY A 150 25.18 17.79 25.64
N ALA A 151 26.28 17.24 26.14
CA ALA A 151 27.18 17.96 27.05
C ALA A 151 27.97 19.03 26.31
N THR A 152 28.55 18.68 25.16
CA THR A 152 29.21 19.62 24.26
C THR A 152 28.84 19.33 22.82
N ALA A 153 28.80 20.35 21.98
CA ALA A 153 28.74 20.21 20.54
C ALA A 153 29.85 21.03 19.89
N SER A 154 30.57 20.44 18.95
CA SER A 154 31.62 21.12 18.22
C SER A 154 31.69 20.62 16.78
N GLY A 155 32.08 21.48 15.85
CA GLY A 155 32.16 21.12 14.45
C GLY A 155 32.28 22.31 13.51
N THR A 156 32.06 22.04 12.23
CA THR A 156 32.06 23.00 11.11
C THR A 156 30.75 22.89 10.32
N VAL A 157 30.68 23.50 9.12
CA VAL A 157 29.51 23.41 8.24
C VAL A 157 29.31 21.99 7.71
N ASP A 158 30.40 21.24 7.59
CA ASP A 158 30.40 19.94 6.93
C ASP A 158 30.14 18.81 7.91
N GLU A 159 30.52 18.96 9.18
CA GLU A 159 30.33 17.96 10.21
C GLU A 159 30.17 18.57 11.60
N ILE A 160 29.12 18.12 12.31
CA ILE A 160 28.81 18.48 13.69
C ILE A 160 29.01 17.24 14.54
N SER A 161 29.77 17.37 15.62
CA SER A 161 29.92 16.34 16.64
C SER A 161 29.27 16.76 17.95
N VAL A 162 28.52 15.86 18.58
CA VAL A 162 27.87 16.08 19.88
C VAL A 162 28.34 15.00 20.85
N SER A 163 28.88 15.40 21.99
CA SER A 163 29.27 14.50 23.08
C SER A 163 28.12 14.24 24.04
N SER A 164 28.03 13.01 24.54
CA SER A 164 26.96 12.57 25.44
C SER A 164 25.56 12.92 24.91
N ALA A 165 25.37 12.68 23.61
CA ALA A 165 24.17 13.04 22.90
C ALA A 165 22.97 12.17 23.33
N THR A 166 21.81 12.79 23.48
CA THR A 166 20.51 12.11 23.61
C THR A 166 19.59 12.67 22.54
N VAL A 167 19.18 11.81 21.60
CA VAL A 167 18.21 12.11 20.55
C VAL A 167 16.86 11.55 20.97
N THR A 168 15.84 12.39 20.98
CA THR A 168 14.45 12.01 21.27
C THR A 168 13.59 12.23 20.04
N PHE A 169 12.76 11.25 19.71
CA PHE A 169 11.72 11.41 18.71
C PHE A 169 10.53 12.13 19.35
N ARG A 170 10.19 13.27 18.78
CA ARG A 170 9.23 14.28 19.28
C ARG A 170 9.66 14.85 20.63
N GLU A 171 8.76 15.64 21.22
CA GLU A 171 9.01 16.32 22.48
C GLU A 171 9.40 15.33 23.57
N PRO A 172 10.46 15.58 24.35
CA PRO A 172 10.90 14.66 25.40
C PRO A 172 9.77 14.26 26.36
N GLY A 173 9.49 12.96 26.41
CA GLY A 173 8.42 12.39 27.24
C GLY A 173 8.77 10.98 27.71
N ARG A 174 7.99 10.47 28.66
CA ARG A 174 8.24 9.15 29.28
C ARG A 174 8.20 8.01 28.25
N TRP A 175 7.30 8.10 27.28
CA TRP A 175 7.07 7.07 26.29
C TRP A 175 7.80 7.33 24.97
N GLN A 176 8.60 8.39 24.89
CA GLN A 176 9.18 8.77 23.63
C GLN A 176 10.41 7.94 23.29
N PRO A 177 10.58 7.51 22.03
CA PRO A 177 11.79 6.84 21.58
C PRO A 177 13.00 7.73 21.82
N THR A 178 14.01 7.16 22.47
CA THR A 178 15.26 7.86 22.77
C THR A 178 16.46 7.02 22.35
N VAL A 179 17.46 7.71 21.82
CA VAL A 179 18.77 7.17 21.46
C VAL A 179 19.81 7.97 22.22
N GLN A 180 20.53 7.31 23.12
CA GLN A 180 21.68 7.88 23.81
C GLN A 180 22.96 7.44 23.10
N SER A 181 23.92 8.34 22.92
CA SER A 181 25.20 8.05 22.28
C SER A 181 26.32 8.76 23.00
N GLY A 182 27.45 8.07 23.20
CA GLY A 182 28.66 8.70 23.72
C GLY A 182 29.17 9.83 22.81
N ARG A 183 29.10 9.60 21.50
CA ARG A 183 29.45 10.60 20.49
C ARG A 183 28.61 10.45 19.22
N LEU A 184 27.95 11.52 18.83
CA LEU A 184 27.11 11.61 17.65
C LEU A 184 27.78 12.51 16.61
N PHE A 185 28.00 12.00 15.41
CA PHE A 185 28.48 12.77 14.27
C PHE A 185 27.36 12.94 13.26
N TYR A 186 27.21 14.16 12.78
CA TYR A 186 26.18 14.53 11.84
C TYR A 186 26.81 15.33 10.70
N ALA A 187 26.68 14.84 9.48
CA ALA A 187 27.10 15.54 8.28
C ALA A 187 25.85 15.97 7.48
N PRO A 188 25.64 17.28 7.19
CA PRO A 188 24.45 17.76 6.50
C PRO A 188 24.23 17.09 5.14
N GLY A 189 23.03 16.52 4.94
CA GLY A 189 22.67 15.82 3.71
C GLY A 189 23.32 14.43 3.53
N ARG A 190 23.99 13.91 4.58
CA ARG A 190 24.63 12.59 4.62
C ARG A 190 24.15 11.81 5.86
N ASP A 191 24.91 10.78 6.23
CA ASP A 191 24.59 9.84 7.30
C ASP A 191 24.83 10.43 8.70
N LEU A 192 23.95 10.06 9.64
CA LEU A 192 24.18 10.20 11.07
C LEU A 192 25.00 9.00 11.54
N ARG A 193 26.17 9.26 12.15
CA ARG A 193 27.06 8.24 12.70
C ARG A 193 27.08 8.34 14.21
N SER A 194 26.86 7.24 14.91
CA SER A 194 26.87 7.24 16.38
C SER A 194 27.83 6.19 16.95
N GLU A 195 28.50 6.56 18.03
CA GLU A 195 29.38 5.69 18.82
C GLU A 195 28.76 5.45 20.21
N ASP A 196 28.99 4.27 20.78
CA ASP A 196 28.46 3.85 22.09
C ASP A 196 26.96 4.12 22.25
N THR A 197 26.18 3.56 21.32
CA THR A 197 24.77 3.91 21.18
C THR A 197 23.87 2.96 21.96
N ARG A 198 22.87 3.52 22.65
CA ARG A 198 21.82 2.79 23.37
C ARG A 198 20.46 3.32 22.97
N PHE A 199 19.50 2.42 22.83
CA PHE A 199 18.12 2.74 22.45
C PHE A 199 17.13 2.32 23.55
N GLY A 200 16.07 3.11 23.70
CA GLY A 200 14.92 2.75 24.51
C GLY A 200 13.87 3.86 24.57
N LEU A 201 13.19 3.97 25.70
CA LEU A 201 12.04 4.88 25.90
C LEU A 201 12.29 5.83 27.07
N GLY A 202 12.08 7.12 26.82
CA GLY A 202 12.26 8.18 27.81
C GLY A 202 13.68 8.19 28.38
N ARG A 203 13.83 7.83 29.66
CA ARG A 203 15.13 7.76 30.35
C ARG A 203 15.73 6.35 30.41
N ASN A 204 15.01 5.33 29.95
CA ASN A 204 15.43 3.95 30.03
C ASN A 204 15.89 3.46 28.66
N GLN A 205 17.21 3.33 28.44
CA GLN A 205 17.80 2.82 27.20
C GLN A 205 18.57 1.50 27.40
N PRO A 206 17.88 0.35 27.51
CA PRO A 206 18.53 -0.92 27.83
C PRO A 206 19.20 -1.60 26.63
N ILE A 207 18.86 -1.21 25.38
CA ILE A 207 19.30 -1.95 24.18
C ILE A 207 20.58 -1.31 23.63
N PRO A 208 21.76 -1.96 23.73
CA PRO A 208 22.95 -1.49 23.03
C PRO A 208 22.77 -1.69 21.52
N LEU A 209 23.11 -0.67 20.74
CA LEU A 209 23.11 -0.72 19.28
C LEU A 209 24.57 -0.69 18.77
N PRO A 210 24.90 -1.45 17.72
CA PRO A 210 26.19 -1.29 17.04
C PRO A 210 26.29 0.14 16.47
N ARG A 211 27.47 0.53 15.96
CA ARG A 211 27.65 1.83 15.27
C ARG A 211 26.52 2.01 14.25
N ILE A 212 25.67 3.01 14.49
CA ILE A 212 24.54 3.28 13.61
C ILE A 212 25.04 4.24 12.53
N GLN A 213 24.86 3.84 11.28
CA GLN A 213 24.94 4.74 10.12
C GLN A 213 23.55 4.78 9.51
N GLN A 214 22.78 5.81 9.86
CA GLN A 214 21.37 5.89 9.50
C GLN A 214 21.05 7.19 8.76
N ASN A 215 20.22 7.05 7.73
CA ASN A 215 19.55 8.17 7.09
C ASN A 215 18.40 8.64 7.99
N LEU A 216 18.42 9.92 8.38
CA LEU A 216 17.40 10.55 9.23
C LEU A 216 15.97 10.53 8.64
N ASN A 217 15.83 10.22 7.35
CA ASN A 217 14.54 10.02 6.70
C ASN A 217 13.90 8.65 7.00
N GLU A 218 14.64 7.71 7.59
CA GLU A 218 14.07 6.43 8.02
C GLU A 218 13.68 6.45 9.50
N PRO A 219 12.46 6.01 9.86
CA PRO A 219 12.04 6.01 11.25
C PRO A 219 12.86 5.04 12.11
N LEU A 220 13.42 5.59 13.20
CA LEU A 220 14.15 4.88 14.25
C LEU A 220 13.36 3.74 14.90
N LEU A 221 12.02 3.74 14.81
CA LEU A 221 11.16 2.70 15.38
C LEU A 221 10.80 1.56 14.43
N SER A 222 11.26 1.60 13.19
CA SER A 222 11.08 0.47 12.25
C SER A 222 11.79 -0.81 12.69
N TYR A 223 12.64 -0.74 13.72
CA TYR A 223 13.46 -1.83 14.22
C TYR A 223 12.76 -2.74 15.23
N VAL A 224 11.74 -2.25 15.95
CA VAL A 224 11.11 -2.99 17.05
C VAL A 224 9.62 -3.20 16.80
N SER A 225 9.16 -4.43 16.98
CA SER A 225 7.73 -4.76 17.02
C SER A 225 7.44 -5.56 18.28
N ALA A 226 6.34 -5.25 18.98
CA ALA A 226 5.90 -6.00 20.16
C ALA A 226 4.39 -6.19 20.15
N THR A 227 3.94 -7.42 20.34
CA THR A 227 2.53 -7.78 20.52
C THR A 227 2.44 -8.73 21.70
N ALA A 228 1.48 -8.51 22.59
CA ALA A 228 1.27 -9.40 23.73
C ALA A 228 -0.22 -9.69 23.89
N GLY A 229 -0.56 -10.79 24.55
CA GLY A 229 -1.96 -11.09 24.79
C GLY A 229 -2.16 -12.44 25.43
N TYR A 230 -3.39 -12.91 25.37
CA TYR A 230 -3.83 -14.22 25.79
C TYR A 230 -4.79 -14.79 24.76
N ARG A 231 -4.61 -16.05 24.38
CA ARG A 231 -5.62 -16.82 23.66
C ARG A 231 -5.75 -18.19 24.28
N GLN A 232 -6.96 -18.72 24.34
CA GLN A 232 -7.21 -20.04 24.94
C GLN A 232 -6.27 -21.14 24.40
N PHE A 233 -5.96 -21.15 23.10
CA PHE A 233 -5.08 -22.16 22.47
C PHE A 233 -3.58 -21.82 22.47
N LEU A 234 -3.19 -20.58 22.78
CA LEU A 234 -1.78 -20.16 22.87
C LEU A 234 -1.31 -19.92 24.32
N GLY A 235 -2.27 -19.80 25.24
CA GLY A 235 -2.07 -19.22 26.57
C GLY A 235 -1.75 -17.72 26.48
N ALA A 236 -1.10 -17.20 27.53
CA ALA A 236 -0.45 -15.89 27.45
C ALA A 236 0.70 -15.96 26.43
N TYR A 237 0.81 -14.94 25.59
CA TYR A 237 1.82 -14.84 24.56
C TYR A 237 2.48 -13.46 24.48
N LEU A 238 3.73 -13.45 24.06
CA LEU A 238 4.53 -12.26 23.77
C LEU A 238 5.33 -12.49 22.49
N GLU A 239 5.06 -11.71 21.46
CA GLU A 239 5.83 -11.64 20.23
C GLU A 239 6.65 -10.35 20.22
N ALA A 240 7.97 -10.47 20.03
CA ALA A 240 8.89 -9.37 19.94
C ALA A 240 9.80 -9.57 18.71
N GLY A 241 10.01 -8.51 17.93
CA GLY A 241 10.94 -8.51 16.80
C GLY A 241 11.93 -7.38 16.93
N LEU A 242 13.20 -7.66 16.63
CA LEU A 242 14.28 -6.67 16.58
C LEU A 242 15.03 -6.84 15.25
N ARG A 243 15.09 -5.78 14.43
CA ARG A 243 15.87 -5.73 13.18
C ARG A 243 16.83 -4.54 13.24
N VAL A 244 18.13 -4.78 13.34
CA VAL A 244 19.14 -3.71 13.44
C VAL A 244 19.67 -3.34 12.04
N PRO A 245 19.96 -2.04 11.77
CA PRO A 245 20.59 -1.64 10.52
C PRO A 245 22.05 -2.11 10.50
N VAL A 246 22.42 -2.90 9.50
CA VAL A 246 23.79 -3.44 9.32
C VAL A 246 24.54 -2.76 8.17
N ALA A 247 23.80 -2.16 7.23
CA ALA A 247 24.30 -1.35 6.13
C ALA A 247 23.23 -0.34 5.71
N ALA A 248 23.59 0.63 4.87
CA ALA A 248 22.63 1.58 4.30
C ALA A 248 21.47 0.83 3.63
N GLY A 249 20.25 1.05 4.13
CA GLY A 249 19.05 0.41 3.64
C GLY A 249 18.87 -1.07 3.99
N VAL A 250 19.81 -1.73 4.68
CA VAL A 250 19.72 -3.16 5.04
C VAL A 250 19.61 -3.36 6.54
N LYS A 251 18.55 -4.06 6.98
CA LYS A 251 18.26 -4.37 8.38
C LYS A 251 18.16 -5.88 8.56
N ILE A 252 18.81 -6.41 9.58
CA ILE A 252 18.82 -7.84 9.90
C ILE A 252 18.54 -8.00 11.40
N GLY A 253 17.82 -9.05 11.78
CA GLY A 253 17.68 -9.45 13.17
C GLY A 253 16.80 -10.69 13.30
N ALA A 254 15.93 -10.72 14.29
CA ALA A 254 15.13 -11.89 14.62
C ALA A 254 13.75 -11.52 15.17
N ASP A 255 12.80 -12.42 14.94
CA ASP A 255 11.47 -12.41 15.54
C ASP A 255 11.39 -13.56 16.56
N ILE A 256 10.93 -13.28 17.77
CA ILE A 256 10.78 -14.23 18.87
C ILE A 256 9.33 -14.18 19.36
N GLY A 257 8.68 -15.33 19.48
CA GLY A 257 7.35 -15.48 20.04
C GLY A 257 7.37 -16.48 21.20
N PHE A 258 6.96 -16.05 22.38
CA PHE A 258 6.77 -16.93 23.53
C PHE A 258 5.28 -17.18 23.73
N TYR A 259 4.86 -18.45 23.77
CA TYR A 259 3.48 -18.87 23.96
C TYR A 259 3.43 -19.87 25.12
N THR A 260 2.80 -19.51 26.23
CA THR A 260 2.80 -20.35 27.45
C THR A 260 2.22 -21.76 27.24
N ALA A 261 1.30 -21.94 26.27
CA ALA A 261 0.72 -23.25 25.96
C ALA A 261 1.39 -23.98 24.76
N ARG A 262 2.32 -23.34 24.03
CA ARG A 262 2.91 -23.89 22.79
C ARG A 262 4.44 -23.91 22.74
N GLY A 263 5.11 -23.07 23.52
CA GLY A 263 6.57 -22.98 23.59
C GLY A 263 7.14 -21.70 22.97
N LEU A 264 8.44 -21.75 22.65
CA LEU A 264 9.21 -20.64 22.09
C LEU A 264 9.35 -20.80 20.57
N MET A 265 8.87 -19.81 19.83
CA MET A 265 9.13 -19.62 18.41
C MET A 265 10.25 -18.61 18.22
N ALA A 266 11.20 -18.90 17.34
CA ALA A 266 12.23 -17.94 16.95
C ALA A 266 12.61 -18.11 15.49
N GLY A 267 12.96 -17.02 14.82
CA GLY A 267 13.54 -17.09 13.48
C GLY A 267 14.16 -15.77 13.03
N PRO A 268 15.13 -15.82 12.10
CA PRO A 268 15.71 -14.61 11.52
C PRO A 268 14.66 -13.80 10.75
N SER A 269 14.84 -12.48 10.79
CA SER A 269 14.07 -11.53 9.99
C SER A 269 15.02 -10.49 9.37
N ALA A 270 14.70 -10.05 8.16
CA ALA A 270 15.48 -9.04 7.45
C ALA A 270 14.57 -8.14 6.63
N SER A 271 14.98 -6.90 6.43
CA SER A 271 14.33 -5.99 5.50
C SER A 271 15.37 -5.13 4.82
N TYR A 272 15.23 -4.94 3.52
CA TYR A 272 16.17 -4.17 2.74
C TYR A 272 15.41 -3.22 1.81
N ILE A 273 15.92 -2.00 1.66
CA ILE A 273 15.40 -0.94 0.81
C ILE A 273 16.61 -0.28 0.15
N GLY A 274 16.53 -0.01 -1.15
CA GLY A 274 17.54 0.74 -1.87
C GLY A 274 16.87 1.64 -2.88
N GLU A 275 17.36 2.87 -3.01
CA GLU A 275 16.88 3.84 -3.99
C GLU A 275 18.09 4.48 -4.65
N ASN A 276 18.18 4.36 -5.98
CA ASN A 276 19.25 4.97 -6.77
C ASN A 276 18.73 5.30 -8.17
N ASP A 277 18.60 6.59 -8.49
CA ASP A 277 18.27 7.16 -9.81
C ASP A 277 17.36 6.28 -10.71
N GLY A 278 16.08 6.14 -10.32
CA GLY A 278 15.08 5.37 -11.08
C GLY A 278 15.12 3.86 -10.88
N GLN A 279 16.12 3.35 -10.15
CA GLN A 279 16.16 2.01 -9.59
C GLN A 279 15.67 2.04 -8.15
N ASN A 280 14.78 1.12 -7.81
CA ASN A 280 14.41 0.89 -6.43
C ASN A 280 14.36 -0.60 -6.16
N LEU A 281 14.70 -0.97 -4.93
CA LEU A 281 14.56 -2.32 -4.45
C LEU A 281 13.97 -2.28 -3.05
N ARG A 282 13.09 -3.22 -2.76
CA ARG A 282 12.53 -3.42 -1.44
C ARG A 282 12.31 -4.90 -1.24
N GLY A 283 12.59 -5.38 -0.04
CA GLY A 283 12.14 -6.70 0.35
C GLY A 283 12.11 -6.91 1.85
N LEU A 284 11.45 -8.00 2.20
CA LEU A 284 11.17 -8.42 3.56
C LEU A 284 11.36 -9.93 3.63
N PHE A 285 12.08 -10.38 4.64
CA PHE A 285 12.23 -11.78 4.98
C PHE A 285 11.81 -11.98 6.43
N ARG A 286 10.97 -12.96 6.69
CA ARG A 286 10.53 -13.35 8.03
C ARG A 286 10.51 -14.86 8.13
N SER A 287 10.89 -15.40 9.27
CA SER A 287 10.79 -16.82 9.52
C SER A 287 10.50 -17.08 11.00
N GLY A 288 10.08 -18.30 11.30
CA GLY A 288 9.98 -18.77 12.66
C GLY A 288 9.99 -20.29 12.70
N TYR A 289 10.67 -20.85 13.68
CA TYR A 289 10.65 -22.26 14.03
C TYR A 289 10.19 -22.40 15.49
N ILE A 290 9.36 -23.40 15.76
CA ILE A 290 8.90 -23.76 17.10
C ILE A 290 8.86 -25.29 17.22
N ARG A 291 9.26 -25.79 18.38
CA ARG A 291 8.90 -27.14 18.83
C ARG A 291 7.61 -27.04 19.64
N ASP A 292 6.50 -27.42 19.03
CA ASP A 292 5.15 -27.17 19.50
C ASP A 292 4.69 -28.23 20.51
N SER A 293 4.76 -27.87 21.80
CA SER A 293 4.41 -28.75 22.92
C SER A 293 2.91 -28.84 23.22
N GLY A 294 2.07 -28.04 22.54
CA GLY A 294 0.64 -27.99 22.81
C GLY A 294 -0.20 -29.01 22.04
N ASP A 295 -1.52 -28.88 22.17
CA ASP A 295 -2.48 -29.60 21.33
C ASP A 295 -2.45 -29.04 19.91
N LYS A 296 -1.91 -29.84 19.00
CA LYS A 296 -1.66 -29.47 17.61
C LYS A 296 -2.83 -29.79 16.69
N LEU A 297 -3.79 -30.62 17.12
CA LEU A 297 -4.90 -31.14 16.32
C LEU A 297 -4.42 -31.70 14.95
N THR A 298 -5.30 -31.75 13.96
CA THR A 298 -5.00 -32.24 12.60
C THR A 298 -5.04 -31.13 11.55
N ASP A 299 -4.24 -31.28 10.50
CA ASP A 299 -4.12 -30.32 9.39
C ASP A 299 -5.36 -30.36 8.47
N VAL A 300 -5.38 -29.53 7.42
CA VAL A 300 -6.49 -29.47 6.44
C VAL A 300 -6.72 -30.81 5.72
N LEU A 301 -5.71 -31.67 5.66
CA LEU A 301 -5.78 -33.03 5.09
C LEU A 301 -6.03 -34.11 6.15
N ARG A 302 -6.40 -33.73 7.38
CA ARG A 302 -6.63 -34.60 8.54
C ARG A 302 -5.40 -35.39 8.99
N ARG A 303 -4.20 -34.96 8.63
CA ARG A 303 -2.94 -35.54 9.12
C ARG A 303 -2.59 -34.94 10.48
N PRO A 304 -1.94 -35.68 11.39
CA PRO A 304 -1.41 -35.09 12.61
C PRO A 304 -0.43 -33.96 12.28
N VAL A 305 -0.62 -32.80 12.90
CA VAL A 305 0.33 -31.68 12.76
C VAL A 305 1.63 -32.05 13.49
N PRO A 306 2.81 -31.88 12.85
CA PRO A 306 4.09 -32.27 13.43
C PRO A 306 4.47 -31.41 14.64
N GLU A 307 5.35 -31.93 15.51
CA GLU A 307 5.88 -31.19 16.65
C GLU A 307 6.82 -30.07 16.22
N ASP A 308 7.73 -30.36 15.29
CA ASP A 308 8.64 -29.37 14.71
C ASP A 308 7.93 -28.61 13.59
N ARG A 309 7.67 -27.32 13.82
CA ARG A 309 6.91 -26.47 12.90
C ARG A 309 7.71 -25.25 12.52
N SER A 310 7.62 -24.85 11.26
CA SER A 310 8.34 -23.70 10.74
C SER A 310 7.59 -22.96 9.64
N HIS A 311 7.92 -21.69 9.48
CA HIS A 311 7.49 -20.89 8.35
C HIS A 311 8.61 -19.97 7.88
N ALA A 312 8.60 -19.64 6.59
CA ALA A 312 9.41 -18.59 6.01
C ALA A 312 8.60 -17.82 4.97
N GLU A 313 8.68 -16.50 5.02
CA GLU A 313 8.11 -15.57 4.06
C GLU A 313 9.22 -14.71 3.48
N TRP A 314 9.25 -14.60 2.16
CA TRP A 314 10.13 -13.69 1.45
C TRP A 314 9.34 -12.89 0.43
N GLN A 315 9.38 -11.57 0.55
CA GLN A 315 8.82 -10.62 -0.41
C GLN A 315 9.96 -9.80 -1.02
N HIS A 316 9.95 -9.62 -2.33
CA HIS A 316 10.93 -8.84 -3.06
C HIS A 316 10.27 -8.10 -4.22
N THR A 317 10.59 -6.82 -4.36
CA THR A 317 10.22 -5.99 -5.51
C THR A 317 11.42 -5.14 -5.89
N GLN A 318 11.83 -5.19 -7.14
CA GLN A 318 12.96 -4.44 -7.65
C GLN A 318 12.67 -3.90 -9.04
N ARG A 319 12.80 -2.59 -9.21
CA ARG A 319 12.85 -1.92 -10.51
C ARG A 319 14.31 -1.77 -10.91
N PHE A 320 14.77 -2.57 -11.86
CA PHE A 320 16.15 -2.52 -12.37
C PHE A 320 16.38 -1.33 -13.30
N THR A 321 15.37 -0.99 -14.10
CA THR A 321 15.34 0.17 -15.00
C THR A 321 13.92 0.71 -15.04
N GLU A 322 13.66 1.81 -15.75
CA GLU A 322 12.29 2.33 -15.89
C GLU A 322 11.29 1.35 -16.48
N ASN A 323 11.81 0.37 -17.24
CA ASN A 323 11.02 -0.56 -18.02
C ASN A 323 11.11 -2.00 -17.51
N LEU A 324 12.04 -2.33 -16.59
CA LEU A 324 12.26 -3.70 -16.12
C LEU A 324 12.02 -3.80 -14.61
N THR A 325 11.03 -4.59 -14.23
CA THR A 325 10.66 -4.85 -12.83
C THR A 325 10.72 -6.35 -12.54
N LEU A 326 11.21 -6.71 -11.35
CA LEU A 326 11.19 -8.05 -10.79
C LEU A 326 10.35 -8.03 -9.51
N ALA A 327 9.42 -8.97 -9.39
CA ALA A 327 8.63 -9.18 -8.19
C ALA A 327 8.70 -10.65 -7.79
N ALA A 328 8.82 -10.93 -6.49
CA ALA A 328 8.77 -12.27 -5.95
C ALA A 328 8.07 -12.31 -4.60
N HIS A 329 7.29 -13.36 -4.37
CA HIS A 329 6.67 -13.65 -3.08
C HIS A 329 6.71 -15.15 -2.84
N PHE A 330 7.31 -15.56 -1.73
CA PHE A 330 7.39 -16.95 -1.30
C PHE A 330 6.92 -17.09 0.15
N ASN A 331 6.13 -18.12 0.40
CA ASN A 331 5.55 -18.52 1.67
C ASN A 331 5.74 -20.03 1.80
N LEU A 332 6.73 -20.42 2.59
CA LEU A 332 7.10 -21.81 2.86
C LEU A 332 6.59 -22.17 4.25
N TRP A 333 5.70 -23.15 4.34
CA TRP A 333 5.09 -23.55 5.62
C TRP A 333 5.33 -25.05 5.85
N SER A 334 5.67 -25.43 7.08
CA SER A 334 5.82 -26.85 7.47
C SER A 334 4.52 -27.63 7.37
N ASP A 335 3.39 -26.98 7.65
CA ASP A 335 2.05 -27.53 7.69
C ASP A 335 1.01 -26.45 7.36
N SER A 336 -0.23 -26.85 7.07
CA SER A 336 -1.29 -25.90 6.67
C SER A 336 -1.76 -24.99 7.80
N GLU A 337 -1.42 -25.28 9.05
CA GLU A 337 -1.97 -24.62 10.23
C GLU A 337 -0.95 -23.70 10.92
N VAL A 338 0.33 -23.66 10.51
CA VAL A 338 1.39 -22.92 11.22
C VAL A 338 1.10 -21.43 11.28
N ILE A 339 0.76 -20.80 10.15
CA ILE A 339 0.40 -19.37 10.14
C ILE A 339 -0.98 -19.16 10.78
N ARG A 340 -1.90 -20.10 10.64
CA ARG A 340 -3.25 -20.01 11.23
C ARG A 340 -3.22 -19.99 12.76
N ASP A 341 -2.47 -20.90 13.37
CA ASP A 341 -2.39 -21.05 14.83
C ASP A 341 -1.68 -19.85 15.48
N PHE A 342 -0.53 -19.45 14.94
CA PHE A 342 0.31 -18.42 15.55
C PHE A 342 0.00 -17.00 15.05
N ARG A 343 -0.39 -16.84 13.78
CA ARG A 343 -0.59 -15.52 13.13
C ARG A 343 -1.91 -15.45 12.33
N PRO A 344 -3.09 -15.63 12.97
CA PRO A 344 -4.37 -15.70 12.28
C PRO A 344 -4.72 -14.43 11.46
N ARG A 345 -4.29 -13.26 11.93
CA ARG A 345 -4.50 -11.98 11.22
C ARG A 345 -3.82 -11.97 9.84
N THR A 346 -2.72 -12.70 9.66
CA THR A 346 -2.05 -12.86 8.35
C THR A 346 -2.61 -14.04 7.55
N PHE A 347 -3.11 -15.08 8.23
CA PHE A 347 -3.68 -16.27 7.59
C PHE A 347 -5.03 -16.00 6.89
N PHE A 348 -5.98 -15.36 7.57
CA PHE A 348 -7.35 -15.26 7.04
C PHE A 348 -7.47 -14.52 5.70
N PRO A 349 -6.72 -13.42 5.45
CA PRO A 349 -6.71 -12.78 4.15
C PRO A 349 -6.09 -13.63 3.04
N VAL A 350 -5.14 -14.52 3.38
CA VAL A 350 -4.36 -15.33 2.43
C VAL A 350 -4.20 -16.76 2.96
N GLN A 351 -5.22 -17.60 2.76
CA GLN A 351 -5.22 -18.99 3.24
C GLN A 351 -4.43 -19.95 2.35
N ALA A 352 -4.24 -19.58 1.07
CA ALA A 352 -3.43 -20.30 0.09
C ALA A 352 -2.49 -19.29 -0.59
N PRO A 353 -1.29 -19.05 -0.03
CA PRO A 353 -0.40 -18.00 -0.50
C PRO A 353 0.11 -18.29 -1.90
N ASN A 354 0.10 -17.25 -2.72
CA ASN A 354 0.64 -17.35 -4.06
C ASN A 354 2.17 -17.27 -4.03
N ASN A 355 2.83 -18.38 -4.34
CA ASN A 355 4.28 -18.46 -4.42
C ASN A 355 4.74 -18.21 -5.87
N PHE A 356 5.41 -17.09 -6.13
CA PHE A 356 5.79 -16.72 -7.50
C PHE A 356 7.04 -15.86 -7.60
N ILE A 357 7.58 -15.80 -8.81
CA ILE A 357 8.57 -14.83 -9.26
C ILE A 357 8.20 -14.37 -10.67
N GLU A 358 8.27 -13.06 -10.92
CA GLU A 358 7.92 -12.43 -12.19
C GLU A 358 8.94 -11.36 -12.57
N SER A 359 9.47 -11.45 -13.78
CA SER A 359 10.24 -10.38 -14.41
C SER A 359 9.41 -9.78 -15.56
N LEU A 360 9.05 -8.51 -15.43
CA LEU A 360 8.21 -7.76 -16.36
C LEU A 360 9.02 -6.66 -17.05
N TYR A 361 9.12 -6.76 -18.37
CA TYR A 361 9.62 -5.69 -19.23
C TYR A 361 8.46 -4.96 -19.91
N THR A 362 8.36 -3.65 -19.71
CA THR A 362 7.34 -2.77 -20.30
C THR A 362 7.96 -1.88 -21.37
N GLY A 363 7.57 -2.08 -22.63
CA GLY A 363 7.90 -1.19 -23.74
C GLY A 363 6.87 -0.06 -23.91
N HIS A 364 6.91 0.64 -25.03
CA HIS A 364 5.99 1.77 -25.30
C HIS A 364 4.53 1.33 -25.46
N ASN A 365 4.28 0.18 -26.08
CA ASN A 365 2.95 -0.34 -26.39
C ASN A 365 2.88 -1.87 -26.28
N TYR A 366 3.84 -2.50 -25.59
CA TYR A 366 3.87 -3.94 -25.36
C TYR A 366 4.49 -4.25 -24.00
N SER A 367 4.28 -5.47 -23.51
CA SER A 367 4.96 -6.02 -22.35
C SER A 367 5.43 -7.45 -22.58
N ILE A 368 6.55 -7.83 -21.97
CA ILE A 368 7.08 -9.20 -21.92
C ILE A 368 7.19 -9.59 -20.44
N SER A 369 6.56 -10.70 -20.05
CA SER A 369 6.64 -11.25 -18.69
C SER A 369 7.25 -12.65 -18.72
N LEU A 370 8.26 -12.87 -17.89
CA LEU A 370 8.76 -14.19 -17.54
C LEU A 370 8.29 -14.50 -16.11
N PHE A 371 7.35 -15.43 -15.98
CA PHE A 371 6.61 -15.71 -14.75
C PHE A 371 6.80 -17.17 -14.34
N ALA A 372 7.03 -17.42 -13.06
CA ALA A 372 6.96 -18.78 -12.50
C ALA A 372 6.11 -18.79 -11.23
N ARG A 373 5.18 -19.74 -11.16
CA ARG A 373 4.32 -19.98 -9.98
C ARG A 373 4.57 -21.39 -9.47
N LEU A 374 4.94 -21.50 -8.20
CA LEU A 374 5.37 -22.74 -7.57
C LEU A 374 4.36 -23.21 -6.53
N GLN A 375 4.34 -24.50 -6.24
CA GLN A 375 3.58 -25.09 -5.13
C GLN A 375 4.56 -25.69 -4.10
N PRO A 376 5.25 -24.87 -3.28
CA PRO A 376 6.13 -25.42 -2.25
C PRO A 376 5.35 -26.12 -1.11
N ASN A 377 4.08 -25.73 -0.92
CA ASN A 377 3.21 -26.24 0.13
C ASN A 377 2.34 -27.39 -0.41
N SER A 378 2.57 -28.61 0.09
CA SER A 378 1.94 -29.84 -0.44
C SER A 378 0.48 -30.08 -0.03
N PHE A 379 -0.11 -29.14 0.72
CA PHE A 379 -1.47 -29.25 1.27
C PHE A 379 -2.50 -28.35 0.56
N GLU A 380 -2.06 -27.55 -0.40
CA GLU A 380 -2.93 -26.73 -1.26
C GLU A 380 -3.01 -27.34 -2.67
N SER A 381 -4.02 -26.98 -3.46
CA SER A 381 -4.02 -27.24 -4.90
C SER A 381 -3.66 -25.96 -5.63
N VAL A 382 -2.54 -25.96 -6.36
CA VAL A 382 -2.05 -24.80 -7.10
C VAL A 382 -1.81 -25.19 -8.55
N GLN A 383 -2.24 -24.33 -9.47
CA GLN A 383 -1.88 -24.41 -10.89
C GLN A 383 -0.47 -23.83 -11.06
N GLU A 384 0.55 -24.69 -11.06
CA GLU A 384 1.95 -24.30 -11.25
C GLU A 384 2.21 -23.87 -12.71
N ARG A 385 3.10 -22.89 -12.87
CA ARG A 385 3.55 -22.35 -14.17
C ARG A 385 5.07 -22.34 -14.19
N LEU A 386 5.70 -23.18 -15.02
CA LEU A 386 7.11 -23.58 -14.88
C LEU A 386 7.96 -23.54 -16.17
N PRO A 387 8.52 -22.39 -16.55
CA PRO A 387 7.97 -21.05 -16.38
C PRO A 387 6.89 -20.78 -17.44
N GLU A 388 6.31 -19.59 -17.40
CA GLU A 388 5.54 -18.96 -18.47
C GLU A 388 6.33 -17.77 -19.04
N LEU A 389 6.51 -17.74 -20.35
CA LEU A 389 6.93 -16.55 -21.08
C LEU A 389 5.72 -16.00 -21.83
N ARG A 390 5.36 -14.74 -21.57
CA ARG A 390 4.19 -14.07 -22.14
C ARG A 390 4.57 -12.74 -22.80
N TYR A 391 4.00 -12.48 -23.97
CA TYR A 391 4.07 -11.22 -24.70
C TYR A 391 2.66 -10.66 -24.88
N ASP A 392 2.45 -9.39 -24.53
CA ASP A 392 1.20 -8.67 -24.75
C ASP A 392 1.46 -7.42 -25.59
N LEU A 393 0.76 -7.27 -26.71
CA LEU A 393 0.71 -6.05 -27.51
C LEU A 393 -0.57 -5.29 -27.18
N PHE A 394 -0.42 -4.11 -26.59
CA PHE A 394 -1.55 -3.25 -26.23
C PHE A 394 -2.20 -2.64 -27.48
N PRO A 395 -3.49 -2.23 -27.39
CA PRO A 395 -4.21 -1.64 -28.51
C PRO A 395 -3.42 -0.52 -29.20
N SER A 396 -3.07 -0.73 -30.47
CA SER A 396 -2.29 0.21 -31.28
C SER A 396 -2.93 0.41 -32.64
N ALA A 397 -2.92 1.65 -33.14
CA ALA A 397 -3.53 1.97 -34.43
C ALA A 397 -2.68 1.41 -35.58
N ILE A 398 -3.32 0.75 -36.53
CA ILE A 398 -2.70 0.26 -37.79
C ILE A 398 -3.16 1.06 -39.02
N GLY A 399 -3.93 2.12 -38.80
CA GLY A 399 -4.50 2.97 -39.86
C GLY A 399 -6.02 2.84 -39.97
N HIS A 400 -6.67 3.78 -40.67
CA HIS A 400 -8.11 3.78 -40.94
C HIS A 400 -9.05 3.64 -39.72
N GLY A 401 -8.57 4.04 -38.53
CA GLY A 401 -9.29 3.88 -37.27
C GLY A 401 -9.34 2.44 -36.74
N ILE A 402 -8.55 1.53 -37.32
CA ILE A 402 -8.41 0.14 -36.89
C ILE A 402 -7.29 0.06 -35.86
N TYR A 403 -7.58 -0.65 -34.78
CA TYR A 403 -6.65 -0.95 -33.70
C TYR A 403 -6.38 -2.44 -33.66
N GLN A 404 -5.12 -2.83 -33.52
CA GLN A 404 -4.71 -4.21 -33.29
C GLN A 404 -4.38 -4.45 -31.82
N ARG A 405 -4.61 -5.67 -31.35
CA ARG A 405 -4.10 -6.19 -30.07
C ARG A 405 -3.64 -7.63 -30.26
N ALA A 406 -2.62 -8.05 -29.53
CA ALA A 406 -2.11 -9.41 -29.59
C ALA A 406 -1.66 -9.92 -28.23
N GLN A 407 -1.72 -11.22 -28.03
CA GLN A 407 -1.19 -11.91 -26.84
C GLN A 407 -0.52 -13.20 -27.32
N ALA A 408 0.65 -13.53 -26.79
CA ALA A 408 1.31 -14.81 -27.03
C ALA A 408 1.91 -15.34 -25.74
N SER A 409 1.82 -16.64 -25.47
CA SER A 409 2.42 -17.25 -24.29
C SER A 409 2.91 -18.67 -24.55
N VAL A 410 3.99 -19.06 -23.86
CA VAL A 410 4.47 -20.44 -23.78
C VAL A 410 4.65 -20.80 -22.32
N VAL A 411 4.08 -21.92 -21.87
CA VAL A 411 4.04 -22.29 -20.45
C VAL A 411 4.07 -23.80 -20.25
N SER A 412 4.80 -24.27 -19.24
CA SER A 412 4.62 -25.63 -18.71
C SER A 412 3.68 -25.57 -17.50
N LEU A 413 2.51 -26.21 -17.62
CA LEU A 413 1.47 -26.23 -16.60
C LEU A 413 1.48 -27.56 -15.87
N ARG A 414 1.41 -27.51 -14.54
CA ARG A 414 1.27 -28.69 -13.68
C ARG A 414 0.27 -28.39 -12.56
N GLU A 415 -0.56 -29.35 -12.19
CA GLU A 415 -1.42 -29.26 -11.02
C GLU A 415 -1.37 -30.59 -10.28
N ARG A 416 -1.04 -30.54 -8.99
CA ARG A 416 -0.91 -31.70 -8.12
C ARG A 416 -1.86 -31.57 -6.94
N PRO A 417 -3.09 -32.09 -7.07
CA PRO A 417 -4.04 -32.07 -5.97
C PRO A 417 -3.48 -32.80 -4.74
N PRO A 418 -3.67 -32.23 -3.53
CA PRO A 418 -3.19 -32.86 -2.31
C PRO A 418 -3.93 -34.18 -2.02
N GLY A 419 -3.27 -35.10 -1.32
CA GLY A 419 -3.87 -36.36 -0.86
C GLY A 419 -4.33 -37.33 -1.97
N ALA A 420 -3.89 -37.13 -3.22
CA ALA A 420 -4.31 -37.91 -4.39
C ALA A 420 -5.85 -37.97 -4.60
N ILE A 421 -6.57 -36.95 -4.12
CA ILE A 421 -8.04 -36.86 -4.20
C ILE A 421 -8.50 -36.67 -5.66
N ALA A 422 -7.64 -36.11 -6.52
CA ALA A 422 -7.89 -35.89 -7.94
C ALA A 422 -6.63 -36.24 -8.76
N PRO A 423 -6.80 -36.58 -10.05
CA PRO A 423 -5.67 -36.91 -10.93
C PRO A 423 -4.74 -35.70 -11.08
N ARG A 424 -3.44 -36.00 -11.22
CA ARG A 424 -2.44 -34.98 -11.58
C ARG A 424 -2.72 -34.49 -12.99
N LEU A 425 -2.69 -33.17 -13.17
CA LEU A 425 -2.83 -32.55 -14.48
C LEU A 425 -1.49 -31.98 -14.93
N ALA A 426 -1.17 -32.10 -16.22
CA ALA A 426 0.02 -31.52 -16.80
C ALA A 426 -0.21 -31.18 -18.27
N SER A 427 0.36 -30.10 -18.79
CA SER A 427 0.52 -29.88 -20.23
C SER A 427 1.54 -28.77 -20.49
N ASP A 428 2.30 -28.87 -21.57
CA ASP A 428 3.09 -27.76 -22.08
C ASP A 428 2.31 -27.08 -23.21
N ARG A 429 2.04 -25.78 -23.07
CA ARG A 429 1.10 -25.03 -23.91
C ARG A 429 1.77 -23.84 -24.57
N ALA A 430 1.50 -23.66 -25.86
CA ALA A 430 1.77 -22.43 -26.60
C ALA A 430 0.43 -21.81 -27.05
N ASP A 431 0.15 -20.56 -26.69
CA ASP A 431 -1.07 -19.84 -27.04
C ASP A 431 -0.73 -18.55 -27.78
N ALA A 432 -1.48 -18.23 -28.84
CA ALA A 432 -1.39 -16.96 -29.54
C ALA A 432 -2.79 -16.46 -29.89
N TYR A 433 -3.08 -15.20 -29.57
CA TYR A 433 -4.31 -14.50 -29.90
C TYR A 433 -3.99 -13.18 -30.61
N TYR A 434 -4.77 -12.86 -31.65
CA TYR A 434 -4.69 -11.60 -32.37
C TYR A 434 -6.09 -11.08 -32.65
N ALA A 435 -6.31 -9.78 -32.49
CA ALA A 435 -7.60 -9.16 -32.78
C ALA A 435 -7.49 -7.75 -33.33
N LEU A 436 -8.51 -7.38 -34.10
CA LEU A 436 -8.72 -6.10 -34.75
C LEU A 436 -10.04 -5.50 -34.29
N ASN A 437 -9.99 -4.23 -33.86
CA ASN A 437 -11.15 -3.49 -33.40
C ASN A 437 -11.23 -2.17 -34.16
N ARG A 438 -12.43 -1.72 -34.55
CA ARG A 438 -12.60 -0.43 -35.24
C ARG A 438 -13.70 0.40 -34.58
N PRO A 439 -13.40 1.22 -33.57
CA PRO A 439 -14.39 2.11 -32.99
C PRO A 439 -14.80 3.18 -34.01
N PHE A 440 -16.09 3.34 -34.24
CA PHE A 440 -16.65 4.45 -35.01
C PHE A 440 -17.84 5.07 -34.26
N THR A 441 -17.92 6.39 -34.34
CA THR A 441 -18.89 7.21 -33.59
C THR A 441 -19.82 7.86 -34.61
N PRO A 442 -20.89 7.18 -35.07
CA PRO A 442 -21.78 7.71 -36.10
C PRO A 442 -22.49 8.99 -35.65
N ARG A 443 -22.70 9.15 -34.34
CA ARG A 443 -23.21 10.35 -33.67
C ARG A 443 -22.47 10.49 -32.34
N GLU A 444 -22.37 11.71 -31.80
CA GLU A 444 -21.62 11.98 -30.55
C GLU A 444 -22.10 11.14 -29.34
N TRP A 445 -23.37 10.74 -29.34
CA TRP A 445 -23.99 9.93 -28.29
C TRP A 445 -23.90 8.41 -28.52
N LEU A 446 -23.37 7.93 -29.65
CA LEU A 446 -23.29 6.50 -29.95
C LEU A 446 -21.88 6.12 -30.40
N THR A 447 -21.29 5.15 -29.73
CA THR A 447 -20.06 4.49 -30.19
C THR A 447 -20.34 3.04 -30.51
N VAL A 448 -19.90 2.57 -31.68
CA VAL A 448 -19.99 1.17 -32.10
C VAL A 448 -18.59 0.68 -32.45
N THR A 449 -18.21 -0.46 -31.90
CA THR A 449 -16.88 -1.06 -32.01
C THR A 449 -17.02 -2.52 -32.46
N PRO A 450 -17.07 -2.78 -33.78
CA PRO A 450 -16.84 -4.13 -34.31
C PRO A 450 -15.45 -4.64 -33.91
N THR A 451 -15.40 -5.93 -33.60
CA THR A 451 -14.22 -6.67 -33.17
C THR A 451 -14.16 -8.00 -33.93
N ALA A 452 -12.98 -8.36 -34.42
CA ALA A 452 -12.70 -9.67 -35.00
C ALA A 452 -11.36 -10.19 -34.46
N GLY A 453 -11.27 -11.47 -34.12
CA GLY A 453 -10.05 -12.05 -33.57
C GLY A 453 -9.91 -13.53 -33.85
N ALA A 454 -8.71 -14.06 -33.60
CA ALA A 454 -8.41 -15.48 -33.72
C ALA A 454 -7.45 -15.90 -32.61
N ARG A 455 -7.63 -17.12 -32.09
CA ARG A 455 -6.71 -17.76 -31.14
C ARG A 455 -6.25 -19.11 -31.65
N VAL A 456 -4.96 -19.39 -31.55
CA VAL A 456 -4.37 -20.71 -31.80
C VAL A 456 -3.67 -21.17 -30.53
N THR A 457 -4.04 -22.34 -30.03
CA THR A 457 -3.47 -22.94 -28.83
C THR A 457 -2.95 -24.34 -29.15
N HIS A 458 -1.66 -24.58 -28.93
CA HIS A 458 -1.01 -25.88 -29.06
C HIS A 458 -0.72 -26.47 -27.68
N TYR A 459 -1.10 -27.72 -27.48
CA TYR A 459 -0.88 -28.50 -26.27
C TYR A 459 0.06 -29.67 -26.59
N SER A 460 0.99 -29.92 -25.69
CA SER A 460 1.90 -31.06 -25.76
C SER A 460 2.06 -31.71 -24.40
N ASN A 461 2.37 -33.02 -24.41
CA ASN A 461 2.54 -33.85 -23.22
C ASN A 461 1.39 -33.74 -22.19
N PRO A 462 0.10 -33.76 -22.60
CA PRO A 462 -0.99 -33.64 -21.66
C PRO A 462 -1.09 -34.87 -20.75
N ALA A 463 -1.30 -34.65 -19.45
CA ALA A 463 -1.64 -35.67 -18.47
C ALA A 463 -2.95 -35.28 -17.77
N GLY A 464 -3.81 -36.28 -17.51
CA GLY A 464 -5.12 -36.08 -16.91
C GLY A 464 -6.21 -35.58 -17.87
N ALA A 465 -5.96 -35.60 -19.18
CA ALA A 465 -7.00 -35.42 -20.20
C ALA A 465 -7.88 -36.68 -20.30
N SER A 466 -9.11 -36.52 -20.81
CA SER A 466 -10.08 -37.63 -20.95
C SER A 466 -9.65 -38.65 -22.00
N GLU A 467 -9.01 -38.21 -23.08
CA GLU A 467 -8.44 -39.07 -24.11
C GLU A 467 -6.93 -38.79 -24.22
N ALA A 468 -6.15 -39.86 -24.29
CA ALA A 468 -4.71 -39.76 -24.43
C ALA A 468 -4.35 -39.20 -25.82
N SER A 469 -3.58 -38.11 -25.83
CA SER A 469 -2.93 -37.60 -27.03
C SER A 469 -1.54 -37.07 -26.65
N ARG A 470 -0.56 -37.20 -27.53
CA ARG A 470 0.76 -36.59 -27.30
C ARG A 470 0.76 -35.10 -27.60
N ARG A 471 -0.06 -34.66 -28.57
CA ARG A 471 -0.14 -33.27 -29.06
C ARG A 471 -1.54 -32.94 -29.56
N TYR A 472 -2.00 -31.72 -29.33
CA TYR A 472 -3.28 -31.24 -29.87
C TYR A 472 -3.19 -29.74 -30.19
N THR A 473 -3.74 -29.31 -31.32
CA THR A 473 -3.82 -27.89 -31.70
C THR A 473 -5.26 -27.50 -31.88
N ARG A 474 -5.66 -26.38 -31.28
CA ARG A 474 -6.98 -25.77 -31.43
C ARG A 474 -6.86 -24.39 -32.04
N ALA A 475 -7.64 -24.12 -33.08
CA ALA A 475 -7.77 -22.79 -33.69
C ALA A 475 -9.22 -22.33 -33.58
N LEU A 476 -9.44 -21.13 -33.05
CA LEU A 476 -10.75 -20.54 -32.82
C LEU A 476 -10.82 -19.14 -33.43
N GLY A 477 -11.98 -18.78 -33.97
CA GLY A 477 -12.29 -17.44 -34.44
C GLY A 477 -13.27 -16.72 -33.52
N GLU A 478 -13.21 -15.40 -33.51
CA GLU A 478 -14.10 -14.50 -32.79
C GLU A 478 -14.58 -13.40 -33.72
N VAL A 479 -15.89 -13.12 -33.70
CA VAL A 479 -16.47 -11.89 -34.24
C VAL A 479 -17.47 -11.31 -33.25
N GLY A 480 -17.57 -9.98 -33.19
CA GLY A 480 -18.47 -9.33 -32.25
C GLY A 480 -18.57 -7.84 -32.44
N VAL A 481 -19.47 -7.23 -31.67
CA VAL A 481 -19.72 -5.79 -31.67
C VAL A 481 -19.96 -5.34 -30.24
N ASP A 482 -19.34 -4.23 -29.84
CA ASP A 482 -19.71 -3.47 -28.65
C ASP A 482 -20.35 -2.15 -29.06
N ALA A 483 -21.49 -1.81 -28.47
CA ALA A 483 -22.16 -0.53 -28.67
C ALA A 483 -22.44 0.12 -27.31
N ALA A 484 -22.20 1.42 -27.22
CA ALA A 484 -22.50 2.23 -26.04
C ALA A 484 -23.22 3.50 -26.46
N LEU A 485 -24.42 3.69 -25.94
CA LEU A 485 -25.20 4.93 -26.08
C LEU A 485 -24.98 5.78 -24.83
N ARG A 486 -24.71 7.07 -24.97
CA ARG A 486 -24.51 8.00 -23.85
C ARG A 486 -25.60 9.06 -23.88
N ALA A 487 -26.50 9.00 -22.90
CA ALA A 487 -27.55 10.00 -22.71
C ALA A 487 -27.35 10.71 -21.37
N SER A 488 -27.82 11.94 -21.29
CA SER A 488 -27.81 12.71 -20.05
C SER A 488 -28.99 13.66 -19.96
N ALA A 489 -29.49 13.88 -18.76
CA ALA A 489 -30.54 14.85 -18.47
C ALA A 489 -30.16 15.66 -17.22
N THR A 490 -30.61 16.90 -17.15
CA THR A 490 -30.44 17.76 -15.97
C THR A 490 -31.80 18.21 -15.45
N TYR A 491 -31.92 18.31 -14.13
CA TYR A 491 -33.15 18.69 -13.45
C TYR A 491 -32.84 19.77 -12.42
N ALA A 492 -33.66 20.82 -12.36
CA ALA A 492 -33.50 21.93 -11.41
C ALA A 492 -34.08 21.61 -10.01
N TYR A 493 -33.86 20.40 -9.51
CA TYR A 493 -34.31 19.98 -8.19
C TYR A 493 -33.33 20.44 -7.10
N LYS A 494 -33.83 20.99 -6.00
CA LYS A 494 -33.00 21.43 -4.87
C LYS A 494 -33.55 20.86 -3.57
N ASN A 495 -32.66 20.41 -2.70
CA ASN A 495 -32.99 19.97 -1.35
C ASN A 495 -31.88 20.36 -0.37
N PRO A 496 -32.09 21.39 0.47
CA PRO A 496 -31.09 21.86 1.43
C PRO A 496 -30.68 20.81 2.47
N GLN A 497 -31.63 20.00 2.97
CA GLN A 497 -31.39 18.99 4.01
C GLN A 497 -30.38 17.93 3.54
N TRP A 498 -30.48 17.51 2.28
CA TRP A 498 -29.60 16.50 1.68
C TRP A 498 -28.40 17.12 0.94
N LYS A 499 -28.27 18.46 0.98
CA LYS A 499 -27.26 19.23 0.23
C LYS A 499 -27.31 18.92 -1.28
N ILE A 500 -28.51 18.87 -1.85
CA ILE A 500 -28.74 18.64 -3.28
C ILE A 500 -29.03 19.99 -3.94
N ASP A 501 -28.26 20.32 -4.98
CA ASP A 501 -28.39 21.54 -5.79
C ASP A 501 -28.34 21.18 -7.28
N GLY A 502 -29.52 20.93 -7.85
CA GLY A 502 -29.68 20.36 -9.18
C GLY A 502 -29.38 18.87 -9.22
N LEU A 503 -29.91 18.20 -10.23
CA LEU A 503 -29.60 16.80 -10.53
C LEU A 503 -29.09 16.69 -11.97
N ARG A 504 -28.10 15.84 -12.18
CA ARG A 504 -27.64 15.38 -13.50
C ARG A 504 -27.72 13.86 -13.52
N HIS A 505 -28.54 13.32 -14.40
CA HIS A 505 -28.65 11.88 -14.63
C HIS A 505 -27.87 11.54 -15.89
N LEU A 506 -26.95 10.58 -15.78
CA LEU A 506 -26.20 10.00 -16.88
C LEU A 506 -26.69 8.56 -17.05
N VAL A 507 -27.05 8.19 -18.28
CA VAL A 507 -27.49 6.83 -18.61
C VAL A 507 -26.64 6.32 -19.76
N THR A 508 -26.02 5.15 -19.58
CA THR A 508 -25.25 4.50 -20.62
C THR A 508 -25.76 3.07 -20.87
N PRO A 509 -26.73 2.88 -21.77
CA PRO A 509 -27.07 1.56 -22.28
C PRO A 509 -25.89 0.98 -23.07
N LYS A 510 -25.55 -0.27 -22.79
CA LYS A 510 -24.46 -1.01 -23.42
C LYS A 510 -24.98 -2.31 -24.02
N LEU A 511 -24.47 -2.64 -25.19
CA LEU A 511 -24.72 -3.88 -25.88
C LEU A 511 -23.38 -4.49 -26.27
N SER A 512 -23.14 -5.74 -25.89
CA SER A 512 -21.94 -6.48 -26.29
C SER A 512 -22.35 -7.84 -26.86
N TYR A 513 -22.16 -8.02 -28.16
CA TYR A 513 -22.39 -9.29 -28.83
C TYR A 513 -21.07 -9.99 -29.15
N ARG A 514 -20.99 -11.30 -28.88
CA ARG A 514 -19.84 -12.14 -29.26
C ARG A 514 -20.31 -13.47 -29.85
N TYR A 515 -19.65 -13.85 -30.94
CA TYR A 515 -19.80 -15.13 -31.61
C TYR A 515 -18.43 -15.81 -31.74
N ILE A 516 -18.29 -16.95 -31.07
CA ILE A 516 -17.12 -17.83 -31.05
C ILE A 516 -17.65 -19.24 -31.29
N PRO A 517 -17.67 -19.73 -32.54
CA PRO A 517 -18.16 -21.07 -32.85
C PRO A 517 -17.19 -22.12 -32.31
N GLN A 518 -17.72 -23.28 -31.89
CA GLN A 518 -16.93 -24.46 -31.52
C GLN A 518 -15.83 -24.21 -30.47
N GLY A 519 -16.05 -23.30 -29.51
CA GLY A 519 -15.04 -22.97 -28.49
C GLY A 519 -14.60 -24.17 -27.63
N ASP A 520 -15.44 -25.20 -27.54
CA ASP A 520 -15.21 -26.47 -26.83
C ASP A 520 -14.52 -27.55 -27.68
N LEU A 521 -14.09 -27.23 -28.91
CA LEU A 521 -13.42 -28.18 -29.81
C LEU A 521 -12.23 -28.85 -29.12
N GLY A 522 -12.18 -30.18 -29.21
CA GLY A 522 -11.06 -30.98 -28.69
C GLY A 522 -10.89 -31.01 -27.19
N ARG A 523 -11.89 -30.57 -26.41
CA ARG A 523 -11.88 -30.59 -24.94
C ARG A 523 -11.42 -31.92 -24.33
N ARG A 524 -11.75 -33.05 -24.95
CA ARG A 524 -11.32 -34.39 -24.52
C ARG A 524 -9.80 -34.60 -24.50
N PHE A 525 -9.06 -33.89 -25.34
CA PHE A 525 -7.59 -33.96 -25.44
C PHE A 525 -6.87 -32.91 -24.58
N ILE A 526 -7.62 -32.01 -23.93
CA ILE A 526 -7.08 -30.89 -23.17
C ILE A 526 -7.31 -31.14 -21.67
N PRO A 527 -6.26 -31.19 -20.84
CA PRO A 527 -6.42 -31.23 -19.39
C PRO A 527 -6.89 -29.87 -18.88
N GLY A 528 -7.94 -29.84 -18.06
CA GLY A 528 -8.55 -28.59 -17.56
C GLY A 528 -7.77 -27.93 -16.43
N ILE A 529 -6.56 -27.43 -16.70
CA ILE A 529 -5.73 -26.72 -15.72
C ILE A 529 -6.24 -25.28 -15.56
N ASP A 530 -6.15 -24.48 -16.62
CA ASP A 530 -6.76 -23.14 -16.69
C ASP A 530 -8.27 -23.27 -16.99
N ARG A 531 -9.03 -23.66 -15.96
CA ARG A 531 -10.47 -23.93 -16.05
C ARG A 531 -11.33 -22.78 -15.55
N ARG A 532 -12.62 -22.84 -15.88
CA ARG A 532 -13.63 -21.93 -15.37
C ARG A 532 -13.86 -22.18 -13.88
N GLU A 533 -13.75 -21.13 -13.05
CA GLU A 533 -14.10 -21.24 -11.62
C GLU A 533 -15.57 -21.64 -11.44
N PRO A 534 -15.92 -22.59 -10.56
CA PRO A 534 -17.32 -23.01 -10.38
C PRO A 534 -18.22 -21.88 -9.86
N LEU A 535 -17.67 -21.01 -9.01
CA LEU A 535 -18.35 -19.88 -8.39
C LEU A 535 -17.75 -18.58 -8.93
N THR A 536 -18.58 -17.71 -9.50
CA THR A 536 -18.17 -16.37 -9.95
C THR A 536 -19.22 -15.35 -9.56
N SER A 537 -18.81 -14.34 -8.80
CA SER A 537 -19.62 -13.18 -8.39
C SER A 537 -19.65 -12.08 -9.45
N TYR A 538 -19.46 -12.42 -10.72
CA TYR A 538 -19.46 -11.45 -11.82
C TYR A 538 -19.75 -12.13 -13.16
N LEU A 539 -20.23 -11.32 -14.10
CA LEU A 539 -20.39 -11.74 -15.49
C LEU A 539 -19.03 -11.90 -16.17
N ARG A 540 -18.76 -13.10 -16.68
CA ARG A 540 -17.48 -13.42 -17.33
C ARG A 540 -17.26 -12.56 -18.59
N PRO A 541 -16.01 -12.25 -18.96
CA PRO A 541 -15.73 -11.63 -20.24
C PRO A 541 -16.26 -12.50 -21.39
N LEU A 542 -16.93 -11.87 -22.35
CA LEU A 542 -17.43 -12.57 -23.53
C LEU A 542 -16.31 -12.83 -24.55
N GLY A 543 -15.34 -11.90 -24.63
CA GLY A 543 -14.35 -11.91 -25.69
C GLY A 543 -13.31 -13.01 -25.55
N LEU A 544 -12.90 -13.61 -26.67
CA LEU A 544 -11.98 -14.76 -26.68
C LEU A 544 -10.63 -14.41 -26.04
N GLY A 545 -10.06 -13.26 -26.40
CA GLY A 545 -8.78 -12.77 -25.84
C GLY A 545 -8.83 -12.36 -24.37
N GLU A 546 -10.02 -12.23 -23.78
CA GLU A 546 -10.21 -11.83 -22.38
C GLU A 546 -10.49 -13.02 -21.46
N GLN A 547 -10.82 -14.18 -22.03
CA GLN A 547 -11.01 -15.41 -21.26
C GLN A 547 -9.65 -15.95 -20.80
N ARG A 548 -9.51 -16.06 -19.46
CA ARG A 548 -8.35 -16.68 -18.80
C ARG A 548 -8.43 -18.20 -18.71
N SER A 549 -9.63 -18.76 -18.84
CA SER A 549 -9.89 -20.21 -18.81
C SER A 549 -9.60 -20.84 -20.18
N ILE A 550 -8.34 -20.75 -20.63
CA ILE A 550 -7.93 -21.17 -21.97
C ILE A 550 -8.17 -22.66 -22.18
N ASP A 551 -8.12 -23.49 -21.13
CA ASP A 551 -8.30 -24.94 -21.27
C ASP A 551 -9.80 -25.34 -21.29
N ASP A 552 -10.69 -24.48 -20.78
CA ASP A 552 -12.15 -24.70 -20.70
C ASP A 552 -12.95 -23.59 -21.41
N LEU A 553 -12.59 -23.35 -22.68
CA LEU A 553 -13.34 -22.48 -23.59
C LEU A 553 -14.66 -23.17 -24.02
N ARG A 554 -15.68 -22.36 -24.31
CA ARG A 554 -16.99 -22.83 -24.78
C ARG A 554 -17.41 -22.06 -26.01
N ALA A 555 -18.21 -22.70 -26.86
CA ALA A 555 -18.93 -22.00 -27.92
C ALA A 555 -19.73 -20.84 -27.31
N THR A 556 -19.55 -19.64 -27.83
CA THR A 556 -20.18 -18.41 -27.34
C THR A 556 -21.02 -17.84 -28.46
N ASN A 557 -22.31 -17.65 -28.23
CA ASN A 557 -23.20 -16.88 -29.09
C ASN A 557 -24.11 -16.11 -28.14
N THR A 558 -23.62 -14.96 -27.69
CA THR A 558 -24.15 -14.29 -26.50
C THR A 558 -24.25 -12.79 -26.74
N LEU A 559 -25.41 -12.24 -26.37
CA LEU A 559 -25.68 -10.81 -26.30
C LEU A 559 -25.73 -10.40 -24.82
N ARG A 560 -24.80 -9.56 -24.39
CA ARG A 560 -24.86 -8.89 -23.09
C ARG A 560 -25.55 -7.55 -23.23
N LEU A 561 -26.55 -7.34 -22.39
CA LEU A 561 -27.21 -6.07 -22.20
C LEU A 561 -26.74 -5.49 -20.87
N GLY A 562 -26.25 -4.27 -20.90
CA GLY A 562 -25.83 -3.52 -19.72
C GLY A 562 -26.53 -2.17 -19.65
N LEU A 563 -26.78 -1.69 -18.44
CA LEU A 563 -27.32 -0.36 -18.20
C LEU A 563 -26.61 0.27 -17.01
N ASP A 564 -25.77 1.26 -17.28
CA ASP A 564 -25.14 2.08 -16.25
C ASP A 564 -25.97 3.34 -16.02
N ASN A 565 -26.26 3.67 -14.77
CA ASN A 565 -26.92 4.91 -14.37
C ASN A 565 -26.10 5.62 -13.30
N THR A 566 -25.90 6.92 -13.47
CA THR A 566 -25.29 7.78 -12.45
C THR A 566 -26.16 8.99 -12.23
N LEU A 567 -26.64 9.21 -11.01
CA LEU A 567 -27.32 10.43 -10.61
C LEU A 567 -26.34 11.28 -9.79
N GLN A 568 -26.18 12.55 -10.15
CA GLN A 568 -25.21 13.46 -9.54
C GLN A 568 -25.89 14.76 -9.14
N THR A 569 -25.38 15.42 -8.10
CA THR A 569 -25.71 16.81 -7.74
C THR A 569 -24.48 17.70 -7.95
N ARG A 570 -24.69 19.02 -8.03
CA ARG A 570 -23.60 19.98 -7.93
C ARG A 570 -22.94 19.90 -6.56
N ASP A 571 -21.62 20.06 -6.54
CA ASP A 571 -20.83 20.20 -5.33
C ASP A 571 -19.90 21.42 -5.48
N ALA A 572 -19.76 22.22 -4.42
CA ALA A 572 -19.03 23.49 -4.48
C ALA A 572 -17.50 23.29 -4.61
N THR A 573 -16.96 22.18 -4.12
CA THR A 573 -15.52 21.91 -4.07
C THR A 573 -15.07 21.06 -5.26
N TYR A 574 -15.82 19.98 -5.55
CA TYR A 574 -15.44 18.96 -6.54
C TYR A 574 -16.19 19.09 -7.87
N GLY A 575 -17.11 20.06 -7.97
CA GLY A 575 -17.94 20.32 -9.16
C GLY A 575 -19.19 19.44 -9.23
N SER A 576 -19.08 18.13 -8.96
CA SER A 576 -20.25 17.24 -8.83
C SER A 576 -20.01 16.12 -7.81
N ARG A 577 -21.08 15.71 -7.14
CA ARG A 577 -21.13 14.58 -6.20
C ARG A 577 -22.11 13.53 -6.70
N ASP A 578 -21.69 12.27 -6.71
CA ASP A 578 -22.54 11.14 -7.09
C ASP A 578 -23.51 10.82 -5.93
N LEU A 579 -24.79 10.70 -6.26
CA LEU A 579 -25.87 10.36 -5.33
C LEU A 579 -26.31 8.90 -5.49
N LEU A 580 -26.31 8.39 -6.72
CA LEU A 580 -26.69 7.02 -7.04
C LEU A 580 -25.81 6.51 -8.19
N LEU A 581 -25.22 5.34 -8.01
CA LEU A 581 -24.72 4.47 -9.06
C LEU A 581 -25.65 3.26 -9.13
N PHE A 582 -26.17 2.95 -10.32
CA PHE A 582 -27.03 1.80 -10.54
C PHE A 582 -26.65 1.12 -11.86
N ASN A 583 -25.93 0.01 -11.73
CA ASN A 583 -25.42 -0.78 -12.85
C ASN A 583 -26.15 -2.11 -12.89
N ASN A 584 -26.60 -2.50 -14.08
CA ASN A 584 -27.24 -3.79 -14.28
C ASN A 584 -26.67 -4.45 -15.52
N ALA A 585 -26.50 -5.76 -15.48
CA ALA A 585 -26.10 -6.51 -16.65
C ALA A 585 -26.70 -7.92 -16.67
N VAL A 586 -27.01 -8.40 -17.88
CA VAL A 586 -27.53 -9.74 -18.13
C VAL A 586 -27.02 -10.25 -19.48
N ASP A 587 -26.72 -11.54 -19.55
CA ASP A 587 -26.38 -12.24 -20.78
C ASP A 587 -27.59 -12.99 -21.31
N PHE A 588 -27.89 -12.76 -22.58
CA PHE A 588 -28.78 -13.59 -23.39
C PHE A 588 -27.95 -14.50 -24.30
N ARG A 589 -28.06 -15.81 -24.07
CA ARG A 589 -27.29 -16.86 -24.75
C ARG A 589 -28.15 -17.49 -25.84
N PHE A 590 -27.82 -17.23 -27.09
CA PHE A 590 -28.42 -17.90 -28.24
C PHE A 590 -27.92 -19.35 -28.38
N HIS A 591 -26.75 -19.66 -27.81
CA HIS A 591 -26.22 -21.02 -27.71
C HIS A 591 -25.92 -21.33 -26.24
N ARG A 592 -26.44 -22.45 -25.74
CA ARG A 592 -26.32 -22.87 -24.33
C ARG A 592 -25.29 -23.96 -24.15
N GLY A 593 -24.46 -23.84 -23.13
CA GLY A 593 -23.71 -24.97 -22.60
C GLY A 593 -24.58 -25.92 -21.74
N PRO A 594 -24.06 -27.11 -21.38
CA PRO A 594 -24.73 -28.01 -20.45
C PRO A 594 -25.01 -27.31 -19.11
N GLY A 595 -26.27 -27.40 -18.65
CA GLY A 595 -26.73 -26.77 -17.40
C GLY A 595 -26.98 -25.26 -17.47
N GLU A 596 -26.69 -24.60 -18.60
CA GLU A 596 -26.93 -23.17 -18.78
C GLU A 596 -28.38 -22.89 -19.22
N ARG A 597 -28.86 -21.71 -18.87
CA ARG A 597 -30.16 -21.18 -19.31
C ARG A 597 -29.95 -20.08 -20.35
N ASP A 598 -31.02 -19.73 -21.06
CA ASP A 598 -31.00 -18.68 -22.10
C ASP A 598 -30.58 -17.35 -21.49
N PHE A 599 -31.11 -16.98 -20.33
CA PHE A 599 -30.68 -15.81 -19.56
C PHE A 599 -29.69 -16.22 -18.47
N SER A 600 -28.65 -15.40 -18.25
CA SER A 600 -27.86 -15.47 -17.03
C SER A 600 -28.65 -14.99 -15.81
N ALA A 601 -28.02 -15.09 -14.63
CA ALA A 601 -28.43 -14.22 -13.55
C ALA A 601 -28.28 -12.75 -13.99
N VAL A 602 -29.19 -11.90 -13.52
CA VAL A 602 -29.07 -10.45 -13.59
C VAL A 602 -28.15 -10.05 -12.46
N HIS A 603 -27.09 -9.33 -12.81
CA HIS A 603 -26.16 -8.76 -11.85
C HIS A 603 -26.53 -7.29 -11.67
N THR A 604 -26.78 -6.90 -10.42
CA THR A 604 -27.19 -5.54 -10.05
C THR A 604 -26.21 -5.00 -9.02
N GLU A 605 -25.72 -3.79 -9.26
CA GLU A 605 -24.87 -3.05 -8.34
C GLU A 605 -25.50 -1.68 -8.08
N ILE A 606 -25.72 -1.38 -6.80
CA ILE A 606 -26.25 -0.10 -6.33
C ILE A 606 -25.26 0.49 -5.32
N ALA A 607 -24.87 1.75 -5.53
CA ALA A 607 -24.24 2.57 -4.50
C ALA A 607 -25.03 3.87 -4.36
N LEU A 608 -25.71 4.04 -3.23
CA LEU A 608 -26.55 5.20 -2.93
C LEU A 608 -25.88 6.01 -1.82
N MET A 609 -25.52 7.26 -2.13
CA MET A 609 -24.79 8.19 -1.26
C MET A 609 -25.56 9.52 -1.18
N PRO A 610 -26.78 9.52 -0.61
CA PRO A 610 -27.71 10.65 -0.72
C PRO A 610 -27.25 11.85 0.13
N ALA A 611 -26.43 11.59 1.17
CA ALA A 611 -25.79 12.58 2.01
C ALA A 611 -24.37 12.11 2.41
N PRO A 612 -23.46 12.99 2.85
CA PRO A 612 -22.08 12.61 3.20
C PRO A 612 -21.99 11.61 4.37
N TRP A 613 -23.01 11.59 5.23
CA TRP A 613 -23.09 10.76 6.44
C TRP A 613 -23.78 9.40 6.22
N LEU A 614 -24.35 9.14 5.04
CA LEU A 614 -25.10 7.90 4.73
C LEU A 614 -24.62 7.29 3.41
N GLN A 615 -24.30 6.00 3.44
CA GLN A 615 -24.00 5.20 2.26
C GLN A 615 -24.75 3.87 2.33
N PHE A 616 -25.40 3.48 1.23
CA PHE A 616 -25.98 2.16 1.03
C PHE A 616 -25.33 1.51 -0.19
N ASP A 617 -24.77 0.32 0.01
CA ASP A 617 -24.15 -0.52 -0.99
C ASP A 617 -24.98 -1.79 -1.17
N LEU A 618 -25.25 -2.21 -2.39
CA LEU A 618 -25.87 -3.49 -2.71
C LEU A 618 -25.22 -4.09 -3.95
N TYR A 619 -24.87 -5.36 -3.86
CA TYR A 619 -24.60 -6.22 -5.00
C TYR A 619 -25.53 -7.43 -4.94
N GLU A 620 -26.18 -7.74 -6.06
CA GLU A 620 -27.10 -8.86 -6.19
C GLU A 620 -26.80 -9.65 -7.46
N SER A 621 -26.90 -10.99 -7.35
CA SER A 621 -26.98 -11.90 -8.49
C SER A 621 -28.27 -12.72 -8.40
N PHE A 622 -29.24 -12.40 -9.25
CA PHE A 622 -30.58 -12.98 -9.23
C PHE A 622 -30.90 -13.70 -10.53
N THR A 623 -31.38 -14.94 -10.45
CA THR A 623 -31.79 -15.74 -11.62
C THR A 623 -33.29 -15.57 -11.88
N PRO A 624 -33.72 -14.77 -12.88
CA PRO A 624 -35.12 -14.36 -13.00
C PRO A 624 -36.08 -15.51 -13.27
N HIS A 625 -35.66 -16.46 -14.12
CA HIS A 625 -36.51 -17.57 -14.55
C HIS A 625 -36.92 -18.52 -13.40
N THR A 626 -36.04 -18.70 -12.41
CA THR A 626 -36.30 -19.58 -11.25
C THR A 626 -36.61 -18.79 -9.98
N GLY A 627 -36.70 -17.46 -10.05
CA GLY A 627 -36.87 -16.61 -8.88
C GLY A 627 -35.80 -16.80 -7.81
N THR A 628 -34.57 -17.14 -8.21
CA THR A 628 -33.54 -17.62 -7.28
C THR A 628 -32.45 -16.58 -7.07
N LEU A 629 -32.29 -16.13 -5.83
CA LEU A 629 -31.15 -15.32 -5.39
C LEU A 629 -29.90 -16.21 -5.24
N GLN A 630 -28.84 -15.91 -5.99
CA GLN A 630 -27.57 -16.63 -5.92
C GLN A 630 -26.60 -15.97 -4.93
N GLU A 631 -26.53 -14.64 -4.95
CA GLU A 631 -25.64 -13.86 -4.10
C GLU A 631 -26.31 -12.51 -3.75
N LEU A 632 -26.16 -12.08 -2.50
CA LEU A 632 -26.60 -10.78 -2.03
C LEU A 632 -25.60 -10.25 -1.00
N ASN A 633 -24.93 -9.16 -1.35
CA ASN A 633 -24.06 -8.44 -0.44
C ASN A 633 -24.63 -7.05 -0.23
N THR A 634 -24.89 -6.66 1.02
CA THR A 634 -25.41 -5.33 1.34
C THR A 634 -24.54 -4.64 2.39
N GLY A 635 -24.55 -3.31 2.40
CA GLY A 635 -23.88 -2.50 3.39
C GLY A 635 -24.59 -1.19 3.63
N ILE A 636 -24.93 -0.89 4.87
CA ILE A 636 -25.38 0.45 5.31
C ILE A 636 -24.28 1.02 6.18
N THR A 637 -23.74 2.17 5.79
CA THR A 637 -22.73 2.90 6.57
C THR A 637 -23.29 4.25 6.98
N LEU A 638 -23.30 4.49 8.28
CA LEU A 638 -23.57 5.77 8.92
C LEU A 638 -22.27 6.32 9.48
N ARG A 639 -21.99 7.61 9.29
CA ARG A 639 -20.78 8.25 9.82
C ARG A 639 -20.98 9.73 10.09
N ASP A 640 -20.31 10.24 11.10
CA ASP A 640 -20.20 11.67 11.37
C ASP A 640 -18.73 12.07 11.44
N GLY A 641 -18.19 12.54 10.31
CA GLY A 641 -16.80 12.95 10.17
C GLY A 641 -15.83 11.94 10.80
N ASP A 642 -15.03 12.42 11.74
CA ASP A 642 -14.07 11.63 12.52
C ASP A 642 -14.62 11.19 13.89
N ALA A 643 -15.87 11.55 14.23
CA ALA A 643 -16.45 11.31 15.55
C ALA A 643 -16.92 9.86 15.72
N TRP A 644 -17.64 9.29 14.74
CA TRP A 644 -18.06 7.89 14.78
C TRP A 644 -18.43 7.34 13.40
N SER A 645 -18.38 6.02 13.30
CA SER A 645 -18.91 5.26 12.16
C SER A 645 -19.58 3.97 12.62
N LEU A 646 -20.65 3.59 11.92
CA LEU A 646 -21.39 2.36 12.13
C LEU A 646 -21.72 1.73 10.78
N ARG A 647 -21.32 0.49 10.59
CA ARG A 647 -21.63 -0.30 9.39
C ARG A 647 -22.39 -1.56 9.75
N PHE A 648 -23.54 -1.75 9.11
CA PHE A 648 -24.27 -3.01 9.07
C PHE A 648 -24.08 -3.62 7.68
N ALA A 649 -23.69 -4.89 7.58
CA ALA A 649 -23.48 -5.55 6.30
C ALA A 649 -24.00 -6.99 6.31
N THR A 650 -24.42 -7.47 5.14
CA THR A 650 -24.85 -8.85 4.93
C THR A 650 -24.04 -9.45 3.80
N ASN A 651 -23.63 -10.70 3.93
CA ASN A 651 -23.01 -11.48 2.86
C ASN A 651 -23.75 -12.81 2.74
N PHE A 652 -24.56 -12.95 1.69
CA PHE A 652 -25.26 -14.17 1.37
C PHE A 652 -24.71 -14.75 0.06
N LEU A 653 -24.24 -15.99 0.12
CA LEU A 653 -23.91 -16.79 -1.04
C LEU A 653 -24.65 -18.12 -0.94
N ARG A 654 -25.56 -18.37 -1.88
CA ARG A 654 -26.49 -19.49 -1.81
C ARG A 654 -25.75 -20.81 -1.61
N ARG A 655 -26.17 -21.56 -0.56
CA ARG A 655 -25.59 -22.85 -0.12
C ARG A 655 -24.16 -22.79 0.43
N GLU A 656 -23.51 -21.64 0.40
CA GLU A 656 -22.12 -21.45 0.83
C GLU A 656 -22.01 -20.61 2.11
N SER A 657 -22.67 -19.45 2.20
CA SER A 657 -22.60 -18.57 3.38
C SER A 657 -23.85 -17.71 3.58
N GLU A 658 -24.15 -17.37 4.83
CA GLU A 658 -25.14 -16.36 5.21
C GLU A 658 -24.67 -15.66 6.49
N ASP A 659 -23.91 -14.59 6.32
CA ASP A 659 -23.26 -13.85 7.39
C ASP A 659 -23.83 -12.42 7.53
N TYR A 660 -24.02 -11.98 8.76
CA TYR A 660 -24.38 -10.62 9.13
C TYR A 660 -23.24 -10.01 9.95
N ARG A 661 -22.82 -8.79 9.60
CA ARG A 661 -21.71 -8.10 10.26
C ARG A 661 -22.15 -6.73 10.76
N ILE A 662 -21.76 -6.41 11.98
CA ILE A 662 -21.88 -5.07 12.56
C ILE A 662 -20.49 -4.61 12.96
N GLU A 663 -20.10 -3.42 12.53
CA GLU A 663 -18.83 -2.79 12.90
C GLU A 663 -19.09 -1.35 13.30
N GLY A 664 -18.67 -0.98 14.51
CA GLY A 664 -18.80 0.37 15.04
C GLY A 664 -17.46 0.88 15.55
N ARG A 665 -17.18 2.15 15.31
CA ARG A 665 -16.06 2.88 15.91
C ARG A 665 -16.55 4.24 16.39
N ILE A 666 -16.12 4.64 17.57
CA ILE A 666 -16.44 5.95 18.16
C ILE A 666 -15.17 6.58 18.75
N HIS A 667 -14.96 7.84 18.42
CA HIS A 667 -13.95 8.69 19.02
C HIS A 667 -14.51 9.21 20.35
N LEU A 668 -13.91 8.80 21.46
CA LEU A 668 -14.35 9.22 22.79
C LEU A 668 -13.71 10.57 23.17
N ASN A 669 -12.42 10.72 22.87
CA ASN A 669 -11.61 11.93 23.04
C ASN A 669 -10.27 11.79 22.30
N GLU A 670 -9.42 12.81 22.34
CA GLU A 670 -8.08 12.86 21.71
C GLU A 670 -7.14 11.69 22.03
N THR A 671 -7.40 10.98 23.14
CA THR A 671 -6.62 9.85 23.62
C THR A 671 -7.27 8.50 23.31
N TYR A 672 -8.59 8.40 23.26
CA TYR A 672 -9.30 7.11 23.22
C TYR A 672 -10.30 7.01 22.07
N ASP A 673 -10.20 5.90 21.33
CA ASP A 673 -11.28 5.39 20.47
C ASP A 673 -11.82 4.07 21.03
N ALA A 674 -13.11 3.83 20.89
CA ALA A 674 -13.69 2.51 21.13
C ALA A 674 -14.16 1.88 19.81
N LEU A 675 -14.07 0.56 19.72
CA LEU A 675 -14.54 -0.22 18.58
C LEU A 675 -15.31 -1.45 19.03
N ALA A 676 -16.27 -1.87 18.22
CA ALA A 676 -17.01 -3.10 18.41
C ALA A 676 -17.24 -3.79 17.05
N ARG A 677 -17.07 -5.11 17.02
CA ARG A 677 -17.28 -5.93 15.81
C ARG A 677 -18.06 -7.18 16.17
N PHE A 678 -19.10 -7.46 15.38
CA PHE A 678 -19.94 -8.64 15.52
C PHE A 678 -20.06 -9.33 14.17
N GLN A 679 -19.90 -10.64 14.14
CA GLN A 679 -20.19 -11.47 12.98
C GLN A 679 -21.12 -12.61 13.39
N TYR A 680 -22.30 -12.66 12.79
CA TYR A 680 -23.31 -13.68 13.02
C TYR A 680 -23.49 -14.54 11.76
N ASP A 681 -23.38 -15.85 11.92
CA ASP A 681 -23.64 -16.84 10.88
C ASP A 681 -25.05 -17.39 11.10
N ALA A 682 -25.95 -17.07 10.17
CA ALA A 682 -27.35 -17.45 10.26
C ALA A 682 -27.58 -18.93 9.92
N ARG A 683 -26.68 -19.56 9.16
CA ARG A 683 -26.79 -21.00 8.83
C ARG A 683 -26.56 -21.84 10.07
N GLU A 684 -25.53 -21.49 10.84
CA GLU A 684 -25.16 -22.16 12.08
C GLU A 684 -25.87 -21.58 13.32
N ARG A 685 -26.65 -20.50 13.13
CA ARG A 685 -27.35 -19.75 14.19
C ARG A 685 -26.44 -19.32 15.34
N ARG A 686 -25.24 -18.81 15.02
CA ARG A 686 -24.18 -18.54 16.01
C ARG A 686 -23.40 -17.27 15.71
N LEU A 687 -22.93 -16.59 16.76
CA LEU A 687 -22.00 -15.46 16.64
C LEU A 687 -20.56 -15.93 16.44
N ASN A 688 -20.10 -15.94 15.19
CA ASN A 688 -18.75 -16.36 14.82
C ASN A 688 -17.65 -15.48 15.45
N GLU A 689 -17.85 -14.17 15.55
CA GLU A 689 -16.95 -13.24 16.23
C GLU A 689 -17.75 -12.21 17.04
N GLN A 690 -17.30 -11.94 18.26
CA GLN A 690 -17.69 -10.79 19.06
C GLN A 690 -16.40 -10.15 19.56
N ALA A 691 -16.12 -8.91 19.16
CA ALA A 691 -14.92 -8.20 19.56
C ALA A 691 -15.25 -6.80 20.07
N TYR A 692 -14.64 -6.45 21.19
CA TYR A 692 -14.73 -5.13 21.83
C TYR A 692 -13.32 -4.61 22.02
N GLY A 693 -13.07 -3.39 21.57
CA GLY A 693 -11.74 -2.82 21.62
C GLY A 693 -11.70 -1.38 22.11
N LEU A 694 -10.58 -1.04 22.74
CA LEU A 694 -10.20 0.32 23.10
C LEU A 694 -8.84 0.60 22.45
N VAL A 695 -8.75 1.69 21.70
CA VAL A 695 -7.51 2.18 21.11
C VAL A 695 -7.08 3.40 21.91
N GLN A 696 -5.87 3.36 22.45
CA GLN A 696 -5.27 4.46 23.18
C GLN A 696 -4.14 5.10 22.37
N ASN A 697 -4.21 6.41 22.19
CA ASN A 697 -3.19 7.24 21.60
C ASN A 697 -2.28 7.79 22.71
N LEU A 698 -1.07 7.25 22.85
CA LEU A 698 -0.08 7.67 23.84
C LEU A 698 0.91 8.66 23.22
N ASP A 699 0.91 9.89 23.73
CA ASP A 699 1.81 11.00 23.35
C ASP A 699 1.89 11.25 21.84
N ASN A 700 0.81 10.95 21.11
CA ASN A 700 0.73 10.95 19.64
C ASN A 700 1.75 10.06 18.91
N THR A 701 2.50 9.23 19.65
CA THR A 701 3.61 8.41 19.14
C THR A 701 3.21 6.94 19.06
N TRP A 702 2.41 6.46 20.02
CA TRP A 702 1.99 5.07 20.08
C TRP A 702 0.48 4.93 20.02
N LEU A 703 0.02 3.94 19.27
CA LEU A 703 -1.34 3.43 19.32
C LEU A 703 -1.29 2.08 20.03
N VAL A 704 -1.98 1.99 21.16
CA VAL A 704 -2.16 0.74 21.90
C VAL A 704 -3.58 0.27 21.70
N GLU A 705 -3.75 -0.86 21.01
CA GLU A 705 -5.03 -1.49 20.77
C GLU A 705 -5.24 -2.62 21.78
N TYR A 706 -6.27 -2.50 22.61
CA TYR A 706 -6.72 -3.54 23.54
C TYR A 706 -8.00 -4.15 22.97
N VAL A 707 -7.97 -5.42 22.56
CA VAL A 707 -9.16 -6.11 22.01
C VAL A 707 -9.48 -7.36 22.79
N VAL A 708 -10.69 -7.44 23.31
CA VAL A 708 -11.29 -8.67 23.81
C VAL A 708 -12.14 -9.26 22.68
N SER A 709 -11.87 -10.50 22.31
CA SER A 709 -12.58 -11.22 21.26
C SER A 709 -13.06 -12.58 21.75
N VAL A 710 -14.32 -12.91 21.50
CA VAL A 710 -14.87 -14.25 21.65
C VAL A 710 -15.15 -14.78 20.25
N TYR A 711 -14.47 -15.84 19.88
CA TYR A 711 -14.71 -16.55 18.64
C TYR A 711 -15.55 -17.78 18.97
N SER A 712 -16.67 -17.97 18.28
CA SER A 712 -17.46 -19.19 18.42
C SER A 712 -17.75 -19.74 17.03
N GLY A 713 -16.91 -20.67 16.59
CA GLY A 713 -16.75 -20.93 15.17
C GLY A 713 -16.06 -22.25 14.88
N ARG A 714 -14.92 -22.14 14.21
CA ARG A 714 -14.03 -23.26 13.91
C ARG A 714 -13.31 -23.71 15.18
N ARG A 715 -13.18 -25.03 15.37
CA ARG A 715 -12.65 -25.65 16.61
C ARG A 715 -11.26 -25.15 17.00
N ARG A 716 -10.40 -24.76 16.04
CA ARG A 716 -9.02 -24.27 16.27
C ARG A 716 -8.95 -22.83 16.76
N GLU A 717 -9.92 -21.99 16.43
CA GLU A 717 -9.96 -20.57 16.80
C GLU A 717 -11.00 -20.25 17.86
N ASN A 718 -11.83 -21.23 18.23
CA ASN A 718 -12.89 -21.10 19.21
C ASN A 718 -12.37 -20.68 20.60
N GLY A 719 -13.09 -19.79 21.26
CA GLY A 719 -12.82 -19.41 22.64
C GLY A 719 -12.47 -17.96 22.83
N PHE A 720 -11.96 -17.67 24.02
CA PHE A 720 -11.62 -16.32 24.46
C PHE A 720 -10.22 -15.90 23.99
N GLY A 721 -10.14 -14.68 23.50
CA GLY A 721 -8.90 -13.98 23.17
C GLY A 721 -8.88 -12.58 23.76
N PHE A 722 -7.73 -12.19 24.29
CA PHE A 722 -7.41 -10.82 24.66
C PHE A 722 -6.10 -10.44 23.98
N ASN A 723 -6.08 -9.37 23.20
CA ASN A 723 -4.90 -8.93 22.47
C ASN A 723 -4.54 -7.50 22.83
N VAL A 724 -3.26 -7.25 23.08
CA VAL A 724 -2.67 -5.93 23.25
C VAL A 724 -1.63 -5.74 22.16
N GLN A 725 -1.94 -4.87 21.21
CA GLN A 725 -1.02 -4.52 20.14
C GLN A 725 -0.51 -3.10 20.33
N VAL A 726 0.80 -2.92 20.25
CA VAL A 726 1.43 -1.60 20.24
C VAL A 726 1.93 -1.31 18.83
N ALA A 727 1.45 -0.23 18.24
CA ALA A 727 1.87 0.25 16.93
C ALA A 727 2.43 1.67 17.04
N ALA A 728 3.49 1.93 16.29
CA ALA A 728 4.09 3.24 16.20
C ALA A 728 3.33 4.09 15.17
N ARG A 729 2.93 5.33 15.51
CA ARG A 729 2.14 6.24 14.65
C ARG A 729 3.03 7.33 14.02
N ASN A 730 2.82 7.62 12.73
CA ASN A 730 3.44 8.73 11.98
C ASN A 730 4.98 8.69 11.95
N PHE A 731 5.53 7.60 11.41
CA PHE A 731 6.96 7.32 11.29
C PHE A 731 7.48 7.51 9.87
#